data_AF-A0A1Q7UL63-F1
#
_entry.id   AF-A0A1Q7UL63-F1
#
_cell.length_a   1.000
_cell.length_b   1.000
_cell.length_c   1.000
_cell.angle_alpha   90.00
_cell.angle_beta   90.00
_cell.angle_gamma   90.00
#
_symmetry.space_group_name_H-M   'P 1'
#
loop_
_entity.id
_entity.type
_entity.pdbx_description
1 polymer ?
#
loop_
_entity_poly.entity_id
_entity_poly.type
_entity_poly.pdbx_seq_one_letter_code
_entity_poly.pdbx_strand_id
1 'polypeptide(L)'
;MRFVPARLARRALVILVASAVAGLATAAAPGGPAASSFGFEGIRLKNVAGQVGLAFRQGAFRFGVSPDPAAETGGGLCALDYNNDGWVDLFAVNSYSQANFGQWEKRGGLPRSALFRNTRGRFRNVTRAARAGLAVRGQGCVAADLNGDGYTDLFITADGRNKLLWNNGNGTFTEGAWAAGIRAHGWYTGASVADVNGDGRPDLFVAGYTDPNIPLPGSAAGFPNNVAGVRDLLYLNVGRNKRSRSRFREVGVQAGLEAARFDHSLGAVFSDFTGNGRPDLYVANDGDPNRLYENIPWPGGSKADPAGLGFRFGERAAIAGVADPAAGMGVAAADFNGDGRSDLFVSNSRGQGHAVYAGQPPLPSGSSFKDVRTAFGPAFGKTFTGWGASWVDLDLDGYPDLVLANGDIPVTRLARNVQPIQVLENLGGPPGSPPHFTDGTALVGGDALPRVVGRGLTTADFDNNGRMDIAINTIGGKLQLLRPTGVVGHWLAVRLARFSPGALVTAVLPDGRRLVREVEAGSSYLSSEDPRVHFGLGAATSVSQLIVRYPDGRTVSRANVPADRIVVVHRPRRAAAARTGRRLSGTAPYLIDGCARADLHGRSVARVWDEAMLDAIRRDLPAPTTHARNLFDVSAAMWDAWAAYDPAADGYFVTQKDQAPDVDAARETAISYAAYRVLLWRYSYSANMQVTFDELGRVMRSLCYRISFTSTKGPSPAALGNRIAAAAIRFGRKDGSLERLHYADESYVPVNGPLVVSQPGTAMHDPTFWQPLALDQNVAQNGITVPGKVQAFIGAQWGHVRGFALPRSKAGVPIDPGPPPIGTPASAAYKQAAVDVIRRSADLDPTDGQTIDIGLDALGNNPLGTNEGHGYRVNPVTGKPYAPERVPRADFARILAEFWADGPNSETPPGHWNVIANQVSDSQGLAGRIGPGAANRLRWDVKLYFALNGAVHDAAIAAWGLKRRYQSVRPISMIRYLASHGQSSDPGLPSYDPEGLPLIPGLIELITPASAAPGQRHAALAGHAGEIAIRTWRGPPNDPAQDGGVGWILGERWVPYQKATFVTPAFPGFVSGHSTFSRAAAEVLAAYTGSPYFPGGELTQTFAPGYLKFERGPTRPLTLQWATYYDAADQAGISRIYGGIHIPADDFAGRRIGSTIGKQAWALAERYFSGTAR
;
A
#
# COMPACT_ATOMS: atom_id res chain seq x y z
N MET A 1 25.59 -33.79 -51.77
CA MET A 1 26.77 -33.06 -51.24
C MET A 1 26.84 -33.34 -49.74
N ARG A 2 27.94 -33.76 -49.11
CA ARG A 2 29.28 -33.13 -48.96
C ARG A 2 29.21 -31.80 -48.18
N PHE A 3 30.02 -31.53 -47.14
CA PHE A 3 31.14 -32.33 -46.58
C PHE A 3 31.49 -31.93 -45.11
N VAL A 4 32.46 -32.66 -44.52
CA VAL A 4 33.00 -32.53 -43.14
C VAL A 4 34.49 -32.92 -43.24
N PRO A 5 35.47 -32.11 -42.75
CA PRO A 5 36.05 -32.34 -41.42
C PRO A 5 36.62 -31.09 -40.69
N ALA A 6 37.09 -31.31 -39.45
CA ALA A 6 37.91 -30.38 -38.64
C ALA A 6 39.40 -30.35 -39.04
N ARG A 7 40.23 -29.47 -38.41
CA ARG A 7 41.59 -29.80 -37.92
C ARG A 7 42.31 -28.69 -37.12
N LEU A 8 43.42 -29.09 -36.49
CA LEU A 8 44.36 -28.31 -35.66
C LEU A 8 45.32 -27.43 -36.48
N ALA A 9 45.95 -26.39 -35.88
CA ALA A 9 47.41 -26.17 -35.94
C ALA A 9 47.95 -25.03 -35.03
N ARG A 10 49.27 -25.07 -34.80
CA ARG A 10 50.12 -24.32 -33.84
C ARG A 10 50.56 -22.90 -34.26
N ARG A 11 51.06 -22.15 -33.25
CA ARG A 11 52.23 -21.19 -33.18
C ARG A 11 53.08 -20.96 -34.47
N ALA A 12 53.80 -19.85 -34.69
CA ALA A 12 54.41 -18.87 -33.76
C ALA A 12 54.38 -17.40 -34.35
N LEU A 13 55.33 -16.45 -34.28
CA LEU A 13 56.76 -16.41 -33.87
C LEU A 13 57.25 -15.04 -33.30
N VAL A 14 58.31 -15.15 -32.49
CA VAL A 14 59.24 -14.23 -31.79
C VAL A 14 60.00 -13.17 -32.64
N ILE A 15 60.42 -12.04 -32.03
CA ILE A 15 61.81 -11.49 -32.01
C ILE A 15 61.95 -10.29 -31.02
N LEU A 16 63.11 -9.88 -30.46
CA LEU A 16 64.24 -10.55 -29.76
C LEU A 16 65.25 -9.46 -29.30
N VAL A 17 65.58 -9.35 -28.00
CA VAL A 17 66.82 -8.69 -27.51
C VAL A 17 67.36 -9.51 -26.33
N ALA A 18 68.69 -9.60 -26.16
CA ALA A 18 69.34 -10.40 -25.12
C ALA A 18 70.59 -9.68 -24.54
N SER A 19 70.97 -10.00 -23.30
CA SER A 19 72.33 -9.93 -22.76
C SER A 19 72.45 -10.69 -21.43
N ALA A 20 73.68 -11.03 -21.04
CA ALA A 20 74.03 -11.82 -19.85
C ALA A 20 74.93 -10.97 -18.89
N VAL A 21 75.42 -11.38 -17.71
CA VAL A 21 75.41 -12.66 -16.96
C VAL A 21 75.69 -12.40 -15.45
N ALA A 22 75.73 -13.44 -14.62
CA ALA A 22 76.30 -13.51 -13.24
C ALA A 22 75.59 -12.82 -12.05
N GLY A 23 74.90 -13.65 -11.24
CA GLY A 23 75.49 -14.13 -9.98
C GLY A 23 75.56 -13.20 -8.76
N LEU A 24 74.65 -13.40 -7.79
CA LEU A 24 74.90 -13.17 -6.37
C LEU A 24 74.01 -14.14 -5.55
N ALA A 25 74.53 -14.69 -4.45
CA ALA A 25 73.82 -15.66 -3.62
C ALA A 25 73.16 -14.98 -2.41
N THR A 26 71.92 -15.35 -2.12
CA THR A 26 71.21 -15.02 -0.87
C THR A 26 70.53 -16.27 -0.30
N ALA A 27 70.41 -16.33 1.03
CA ALA A 27 70.10 -17.56 1.74
C ALA A 27 68.67 -18.09 1.51
N ALA A 28 68.51 -19.41 1.66
CA ALA A 28 67.19 -20.02 1.80
C ALA A 28 66.52 -19.53 3.09
N ALA A 29 65.35 -18.93 2.97
CA ALA A 29 64.50 -18.66 4.13
C ALA A 29 63.98 -19.99 4.72
N PRO A 30 63.92 -20.15 6.05
CA PRO A 30 63.32 -21.34 6.65
C PRO A 30 61.83 -21.40 6.31
N GLY A 31 61.30 -22.63 6.16
CA GLY A 31 59.91 -22.84 5.78
C GLY A 31 58.94 -22.15 6.75
N GLY A 32 58.01 -21.37 6.21
CA GLY A 32 56.87 -20.88 6.99
C GLY A 32 56.04 -22.05 7.51
N PRO A 33 55.37 -21.91 8.68
CA PRO A 33 54.49 -22.95 9.19
C PRO A 33 53.40 -23.26 8.16
N ALA A 34 53.07 -24.55 8.01
CA ALA A 34 51.97 -24.96 7.16
C ALA A 34 50.68 -24.26 7.60
N ALA A 35 49.95 -23.67 6.65
CA ALA A 35 48.65 -23.09 6.94
C ALA A 35 47.71 -24.20 7.40
N SER A 36 47.31 -24.15 8.67
CA SER A 36 46.27 -25.03 9.22
C SER A 36 44.96 -24.67 8.54
N SER A 37 44.42 -25.60 7.75
CA SER A 37 43.02 -25.52 7.31
C SER A 37 42.12 -25.61 8.52
N PHE A 38 41.49 -24.49 8.87
CA PHE A 38 40.27 -24.51 9.65
C PHE A 38 39.13 -25.05 8.75
N GLY A 39 38.07 -25.53 9.38
CA GLY A 39 36.97 -26.29 8.78
C GLY A 39 36.35 -27.22 9.80
N PHE A 40 35.29 -27.92 9.42
CA PHE A 40 34.51 -28.78 10.33
C PHE A 40 35.21 -30.11 10.70
N GLU A 41 36.40 -30.39 10.15
CA GLU A 41 37.17 -31.58 10.50
C GLU A 41 37.64 -31.54 11.97
N GLY A 42 37.10 -32.45 12.78
CA GLY A 42 37.33 -32.52 14.22
C GLY A 42 36.33 -31.72 15.08
N ILE A 43 35.47 -30.89 14.49
CA ILE A 43 34.39 -30.18 15.22
C ILE A 43 33.20 -31.11 15.42
N ARG A 44 32.64 -31.15 16.64
CA ARG A 44 31.46 -31.96 17.00
C ARG A 44 30.52 -31.19 17.92
N LEU A 45 29.27 -31.04 17.49
CA LEU A 45 28.16 -30.50 18.25
C LEU A 45 27.61 -31.55 19.23
N LYS A 46 27.46 -31.19 20.51
CA LYS A 46 26.94 -32.10 21.56
C LYS A 46 25.75 -31.46 22.28
N ASN A 47 24.65 -32.21 22.42
CA ASN A 47 23.47 -31.73 23.13
C ASN A 47 23.67 -31.73 24.65
N VAL A 48 23.93 -30.55 25.23
CA VAL A 48 24.28 -30.39 26.65
C VAL A 48 23.15 -29.81 27.51
N ALA A 49 21.99 -29.48 26.94
CA ALA A 49 20.87 -28.79 27.63
C ALA A 49 20.55 -29.36 29.04
N GLY A 50 20.40 -30.68 29.15
CA GLY A 50 20.13 -31.35 30.43
C GLY A 50 21.29 -31.32 31.42
N GLN A 51 22.54 -31.25 30.95
CA GLN A 51 23.76 -31.22 31.75
C GLN A 51 24.04 -29.82 32.32
N VAL A 52 23.64 -28.77 31.60
CA VAL A 52 23.80 -27.36 32.01
C VAL A 52 22.62 -26.82 32.81
N GLY A 53 21.47 -27.50 32.82
CA GLY A 53 20.29 -27.13 33.64
C GLY A 53 19.10 -26.53 32.89
N LEU A 54 19.10 -26.58 31.55
CA LEU A 54 18.01 -26.12 30.67
C LEU A 54 16.82 -27.10 30.66
N ALA A 55 16.17 -27.26 31.81
CA ALA A 55 14.98 -28.08 31.98
C ALA A 55 13.71 -27.37 31.48
N PHE A 56 13.54 -27.28 30.16
CA PHE A 56 12.32 -26.78 29.51
C PHE A 56 11.66 -27.85 28.63
N ARG A 57 10.32 -27.83 28.57
CA ARG A 57 9.51 -28.62 27.64
C ARG A 57 8.34 -27.77 27.14
N GLN A 58 8.13 -27.73 25.83
CA GLN A 58 7.07 -26.93 25.21
C GLN A 58 5.68 -27.59 25.43
N GLY A 59 4.65 -26.76 25.55
CA GLY A 59 3.31 -27.15 26.05
C GLY A 59 2.26 -27.49 24.99
N ALA A 60 2.48 -27.14 23.72
CA ALA A 60 1.67 -27.63 22.62
C ALA A 60 1.96 -29.13 22.40
N PHE A 61 1.00 -29.88 21.84
CA PHE A 61 1.12 -31.32 21.58
C PHE A 61 1.47 -32.21 22.80
N ARG A 62 1.42 -31.66 24.02
CA ARG A 62 1.91 -32.32 25.24
C ARG A 62 1.10 -33.55 25.66
N PHE A 63 -0.15 -33.63 25.21
CA PHE A 63 -1.13 -34.69 25.48
C PHE A 63 -1.45 -35.57 24.26
N GLY A 64 -0.85 -35.29 23.10
CA GLY A 64 -1.22 -35.89 21.82
C GLY A 64 -1.29 -34.86 20.70
N VAL A 65 -1.91 -35.25 19.59
CA VAL A 65 -2.03 -34.45 18.37
C VAL A 65 -3.17 -33.44 18.50
N SER A 66 -3.02 -32.26 17.91
CA SER A 66 -4.03 -31.20 17.89
C SER A 66 -4.03 -30.53 16.51
N PRO A 67 -5.18 -30.37 15.82
CA PRO A 67 -5.27 -29.71 14.52
C PRO A 67 -5.37 -28.19 14.72
N ASP A 68 -4.39 -27.59 15.38
CA ASP A 68 -4.46 -26.24 15.92
C ASP A 68 -3.27 -25.41 15.42
N PRO A 69 -3.45 -24.62 14.34
CA PRO A 69 -2.34 -23.98 13.63
C PRO A 69 -1.46 -23.08 14.51
N ALA A 70 -2.05 -22.31 15.44
CA ALA A 70 -1.31 -21.46 16.38
C ALA A 70 -0.57 -22.24 17.49
N ALA A 71 -0.74 -23.57 17.53
CA ALA A 71 0.07 -24.49 18.31
C ALA A 71 1.13 -25.22 17.45
N GLU A 72 1.01 -25.20 16.11
CA GLU A 72 1.92 -25.81 15.13
C GLU A 72 3.01 -24.87 14.60
N THR A 73 2.83 -23.55 14.71
CA THR A 73 3.91 -22.55 14.57
C THR A 73 4.92 -22.63 15.71
N GLY A 74 4.47 -22.88 16.95
CA GLY A 74 5.35 -23.11 18.10
C GLY A 74 5.92 -21.83 18.72
N GLY A 75 7.19 -21.87 19.16
CA GLY A 75 7.77 -20.84 20.03
C GLY A 75 9.20 -20.44 19.66
N GLY A 76 9.47 -19.13 19.66
CA GLY A 76 10.80 -18.52 19.55
C GLY A 76 11.70 -18.67 20.79
N LEU A 77 12.94 -18.19 20.68
CA LEU A 77 13.95 -18.11 21.73
C LEU A 77 14.64 -16.73 21.72
N CYS A 78 15.02 -16.21 22.89
CA CYS A 78 15.81 -14.98 22.96
C CYS A 78 17.03 -15.16 23.87
N ALA A 79 18.21 -14.92 23.30
CA ALA A 79 19.45 -14.72 24.05
C ALA A 79 19.48 -13.28 24.59
N LEU A 80 19.84 -13.10 25.87
CA LEU A 80 19.98 -11.77 26.48
C LEU A 80 20.79 -11.82 27.77
N ASP A 81 21.62 -10.83 28.07
CA ASP A 81 22.04 -10.58 29.46
C ASP A 81 20.94 -9.73 30.12
N TYR A 82 20.10 -10.34 30.97
CA TYR A 82 18.95 -9.61 31.57
C TYR A 82 19.31 -8.87 32.85
N ASN A 83 20.46 -9.18 33.47
CA ASN A 83 20.89 -8.56 34.73
C ASN A 83 22.29 -7.92 34.68
N ASN A 84 22.83 -7.68 33.48
CA ASN A 84 24.10 -7.02 33.20
C ASN A 84 25.31 -7.64 33.95
N ASP A 85 25.38 -8.97 34.08
CA ASP A 85 26.53 -9.66 34.72
C ASP A 85 27.56 -10.26 33.74
N GLY A 86 27.34 -10.11 32.44
CA GLY A 86 28.26 -10.54 31.38
C GLY A 86 28.08 -11.99 30.93
N TRP A 87 27.09 -12.72 31.45
CA TRP A 87 26.70 -14.04 30.97
C TRP A 87 25.38 -13.94 30.22
N VAL A 88 25.30 -14.52 29.03
CA VAL A 88 24.07 -14.48 28.24
C VAL A 88 23.08 -15.49 28.81
N ASP A 89 21.91 -15.03 29.18
CA ASP A 89 20.77 -15.81 29.65
C ASP A 89 19.90 -16.27 28.47
N LEU A 90 18.97 -17.19 28.72
CA LEU A 90 18.05 -17.71 27.69
C LEU A 90 16.59 -17.59 28.13
N PHE A 91 15.79 -16.89 27.33
CA PHE A 91 14.33 -16.87 27.42
C PHE A 91 13.72 -17.80 26.38
N ALA A 92 12.82 -18.69 26.80
CA ALA A 92 12.13 -19.64 25.92
C ALA A 92 10.62 -19.37 25.91
N VAL A 93 10.08 -19.09 24.71
CA VAL A 93 8.64 -18.88 24.52
C VAL A 93 7.91 -20.22 24.61
N ASN A 94 6.78 -20.23 25.32
CA ASN A 94 5.91 -21.39 25.45
C ASN A 94 4.52 -21.09 24.90
N SER A 95 3.83 -22.15 24.50
CA SER A 95 2.48 -22.10 23.93
C SER A 95 1.72 -23.36 24.31
N TYR A 96 0.43 -23.40 23.98
CA TYR A 96 -0.47 -24.54 24.17
C TYR A 96 -1.47 -24.59 23.02
N SER A 97 -2.03 -25.77 22.78
CA SER A 97 -3.17 -25.90 21.88
C SER A 97 -4.48 -25.68 22.64
N GLN A 98 -5.41 -24.95 22.05
CA GLN A 98 -6.66 -24.52 22.67
C GLN A 98 -7.55 -25.73 23.00
N ALA A 99 -7.52 -26.77 22.16
CA ALA A 99 -8.18 -28.06 22.42
C ALA A 99 -7.70 -28.75 23.73
N ASN A 100 -6.52 -28.37 24.25
CA ASN A 100 -5.94 -28.92 25.47
C ASN A 100 -6.07 -28.00 26.70
N PHE A 101 -6.74 -26.84 26.59
CA PHE A 101 -6.93 -25.88 27.69
C PHE A 101 -7.42 -26.55 28.99
N GLY A 102 -8.52 -27.32 28.91
CA GLY A 102 -9.11 -28.01 30.06
C GLY A 102 -8.26 -29.15 30.65
N GLN A 103 -7.25 -29.64 29.93
CA GLN A 103 -6.27 -30.60 30.48
C GLN A 103 -5.14 -29.90 31.25
N TRP A 104 -4.79 -28.67 30.86
CA TRP A 104 -3.81 -27.84 31.56
C TRP A 104 -4.35 -27.27 32.86
N GLU A 105 -5.59 -26.76 32.87
CA GLU A 105 -6.23 -26.29 34.11
C GLU A 105 -6.32 -27.40 35.17
N LYS A 106 -6.70 -28.63 34.77
CA LYS A 106 -6.69 -29.82 35.64
C LYS A 106 -5.29 -30.23 36.14
N ARG A 107 -4.21 -29.62 35.65
CA ARG A 107 -2.81 -29.84 36.08
C ARG A 107 -2.18 -28.63 36.76
N GLY A 108 -2.99 -27.66 37.21
CA GLY A 108 -2.52 -26.47 37.91
C GLY A 108 -2.22 -25.26 37.01
N GLY A 109 -2.70 -25.29 35.76
CA GLY A 109 -2.73 -24.14 34.86
C GLY A 109 -1.95 -24.30 33.56
N LEU A 110 -2.12 -23.31 32.68
CA LEU A 110 -1.47 -23.23 31.38
C LEU A 110 0.07 -23.25 31.41
N PRO A 111 0.73 -23.77 30.36
CA PRO A 111 2.18 -23.66 30.17
C PRO A 111 2.67 -22.22 30.21
N ARG A 112 3.89 -22.02 30.72
CA ARG A 112 4.51 -20.71 30.80
C ARG A 112 5.82 -20.64 30.04
N SER A 113 6.08 -19.50 29.40
CA SER A 113 7.41 -19.10 28.94
C SER A 113 8.38 -19.06 30.13
N ALA A 114 9.65 -19.34 29.89
CA ALA A 114 10.64 -19.53 30.95
C ALA A 114 11.90 -18.70 30.72
N LEU A 115 12.42 -18.11 31.80
CA LEU A 115 13.72 -17.43 31.83
C LEU A 115 14.73 -18.30 32.60
N PHE A 116 15.86 -18.58 31.97
CA PHE A 116 16.96 -19.33 32.53
C PHE A 116 18.16 -18.42 32.70
N ARG A 117 18.45 -18.04 33.96
CA ARG A 117 19.65 -17.26 34.28
C ARG A 117 20.88 -18.14 34.08
N ASN A 118 21.86 -17.66 33.34
CA ASN A 118 23.16 -18.27 33.21
C ASN A 118 24.08 -17.85 34.37
N THR A 119 25.03 -18.71 34.71
CA THR A 119 26.09 -18.46 35.68
C THR A 119 27.26 -19.35 35.28
N ARG A 120 28.20 -18.82 34.49
CA ARG A 120 29.41 -19.52 34.03
C ARG A 120 29.09 -20.81 33.25
N GLY A 121 28.24 -20.71 32.24
CA GLY A 121 27.85 -21.83 31.37
C GLY A 121 26.85 -22.82 31.99
N ARG A 122 26.27 -22.49 33.16
CA ARG A 122 25.22 -23.28 33.83
C ARG A 122 23.96 -22.44 34.03
N PHE A 123 22.82 -23.03 33.70
CA PHE A 123 21.53 -22.37 33.70
C PHE A 123 20.68 -22.75 34.90
N ARG A 124 20.00 -21.76 35.48
CA ARG A 124 18.99 -21.93 36.53
C ARG A 124 17.70 -21.26 36.11
N ASN A 125 16.59 -22.00 36.14
CA ASN A 125 15.27 -21.42 35.90
C ASN A 125 14.96 -20.35 36.98
N VAL A 126 14.86 -19.09 36.57
CA VAL A 126 14.54 -17.94 37.44
C VAL A 126 13.16 -17.36 37.18
N THR A 127 12.40 -17.92 36.23
CA THR A 127 11.08 -17.48 35.74
C THR A 127 10.15 -16.90 36.81
N ARG A 128 10.01 -17.58 37.98
CA ARG A 128 9.17 -17.12 39.10
C ARG A 128 9.76 -15.93 39.84
N ALA A 129 11.07 -15.92 40.10
CA ALA A 129 11.76 -14.86 40.82
C ALA A 129 11.82 -13.58 39.96
N ALA A 130 12.17 -13.74 38.68
CA ALA A 130 12.22 -12.65 37.69
C ALA A 130 10.84 -12.18 37.22
N ARG A 131 9.75 -12.86 37.58
CA ARG A 131 8.36 -12.56 37.15
C ARG A 131 8.11 -12.65 35.64
N ALA A 132 9.00 -13.32 34.89
CA ALA A 132 8.95 -13.43 33.43
C ALA A 132 8.00 -14.53 32.89
N GLY A 133 7.35 -15.31 33.77
CA GLY A 133 6.55 -16.47 33.39
C GLY A 133 5.18 -16.14 32.81
N LEU A 134 5.11 -15.88 31.50
CA LEU A 134 3.87 -15.60 30.76
C LEU A 134 3.10 -16.88 30.42
N ALA A 135 1.81 -16.93 30.76
CA ALA A 135 0.86 -17.97 30.35
C ALA A 135 0.02 -17.44 29.16
N VAL A 136 0.48 -17.69 27.94
CA VAL A 136 -0.11 -17.18 26.68
C VAL A 136 0.07 -18.22 25.57
N ARG A 137 -0.63 -18.02 24.44
CA ARG A 137 -0.37 -18.74 23.18
C ARG A 137 0.83 -18.11 22.44
N GLY A 138 1.98 -18.11 23.11
CA GLY A 138 3.17 -17.36 22.67
C GLY A 138 3.71 -17.87 21.34
N GLN A 139 4.18 -16.94 20.50
CA GLN A 139 4.73 -17.20 19.18
C GLN A 139 6.23 -16.89 19.18
N GLY A 140 6.60 -15.61 19.27
CA GLY A 140 7.97 -15.13 19.22
C GLY A 140 8.40 -14.26 20.39
N CYS A 141 9.66 -13.87 20.39
CA CYS A 141 10.16 -12.81 21.26
C CYS A 141 11.22 -11.95 20.54
N VAL A 142 11.43 -10.74 21.06
CA VAL A 142 12.62 -9.93 20.75
C VAL A 142 13.17 -9.29 22.03
N ALA A 143 14.49 -9.32 22.18
CA ALA A 143 15.22 -8.78 23.32
C ALA A 143 15.91 -7.45 22.95
N ALA A 144 15.58 -6.37 23.64
CA ALA A 144 16.06 -5.03 23.32
C ALA A 144 15.94 -4.04 24.49
N ASP A 145 16.83 -3.05 24.61
CA ASP A 145 16.65 -1.91 25.52
C ASP A 145 15.64 -0.92 24.91
N LEU A 146 14.35 -1.28 24.97
CA LEU A 146 13.24 -0.54 24.36
C LEU A 146 12.94 0.79 25.08
N ASN A 147 13.51 1.01 26.27
CA ASN A 147 13.25 2.20 27.08
C ASN A 147 14.48 3.10 27.33
N GLY A 148 15.66 2.66 26.91
CA GLY A 148 16.91 3.41 26.92
C GLY A 148 17.54 3.57 28.31
N ASP A 149 17.26 2.68 29.26
CA ASP A 149 17.86 2.68 30.61
C ASP A 149 19.01 1.67 30.81
N GLY A 150 19.41 0.96 29.76
CA GLY A 150 20.58 0.07 29.78
C GLY A 150 20.28 -1.33 30.32
N TYR A 151 19.01 -1.69 30.49
CA TYR A 151 18.57 -3.04 30.83
C TYR A 151 17.71 -3.63 29.72
N THR A 152 18.03 -4.85 29.29
CA THR A 152 17.31 -5.51 28.20
C THR A 152 15.87 -5.81 28.59
N ASP A 153 14.91 -5.22 27.88
CA ASP A 153 13.48 -5.54 27.93
C ASP A 153 13.17 -6.75 27.03
N LEU A 154 12.04 -7.41 27.25
CA LEU A 154 11.54 -8.49 26.41
C LEU A 154 10.17 -8.14 25.84
N PHE A 155 10.04 -8.13 24.51
CA PHE A 155 8.75 -8.18 23.82
C PHE A 155 8.43 -9.63 23.42
N ILE A 156 7.16 -10.03 23.53
CA ILE A 156 6.68 -11.38 23.23
C ILE A 156 5.40 -11.26 22.40
N THR A 157 5.38 -11.92 21.24
CA THR A 157 4.19 -12.02 20.38
C THR A 157 3.35 -13.24 20.74
N ALA A 158 2.06 -13.20 20.41
CA ALA A 158 1.13 -14.28 20.71
C ALA A 158 0.00 -14.35 19.67
N ASP A 159 -0.66 -15.51 19.63
CA ASP A 159 -2.08 -15.53 19.28
C ASP A 159 -2.88 -14.88 20.44
N GLY A 160 -3.59 -13.80 20.12
CA GLY A 160 -4.37 -12.99 21.05
C GLY A 160 -3.69 -11.67 21.43
N ARG A 161 -3.00 -11.62 22.58
CA ARG A 161 -2.42 -10.38 23.13
C ARG A 161 -0.91 -10.46 23.35
N ASN A 162 -0.18 -9.68 22.56
CA ASN A 162 1.26 -9.44 22.72
C ASN A 162 1.60 -8.86 24.11
N LYS A 163 2.85 -9.04 24.53
CA LYS A 163 3.34 -8.71 25.88
C LYS A 163 4.66 -7.97 25.83
N LEU A 164 4.82 -7.00 26.73
CA LEU A 164 6.06 -6.25 26.89
C LEU A 164 6.46 -6.34 28.36
N LEU A 165 7.43 -7.20 28.63
CA LEU A 165 8.09 -7.35 29.93
C LEU A 165 9.17 -6.29 30.04
N TRP A 166 8.84 -5.18 30.69
CA TRP A 166 9.80 -4.15 31.03
C TRP A 166 10.74 -4.62 32.14
N ASN A 167 12.05 -4.50 31.97
CA ASN A 167 13.04 -4.82 32.98
C ASN A 167 13.00 -3.77 34.11
N ASN A 168 13.15 -4.20 35.37
CA ASN A 168 13.14 -3.32 36.55
C ASN A 168 14.57 -2.98 37.05
N GLY A 169 15.62 -3.46 36.38
CA GLY A 169 17.03 -3.25 36.76
C GLY A 169 17.49 -4.00 38.01
N ASN A 170 16.55 -4.62 38.74
CA ASN A 170 16.78 -5.41 39.95
C ASN A 170 16.63 -6.93 39.73
N GLY A 171 16.74 -7.38 38.48
CA GLY A 171 16.57 -8.79 38.09
C GLY A 171 15.11 -9.28 38.07
N THR A 172 14.13 -8.36 37.99
CA THR A 172 12.71 -8.69 37.80
C THR A 172 12.09 -7.90 36.66
N PHE A 173 10.97 -8.38 36.13
CA PHE A 173 10.22 -7.77 35.04
C PHE A 173 8.82 -7.29 35.48
N THR A 174 8.25 -6.35 34.70
CA THR A 174 6.89 -5.83 34.84
C THR A 174 6.20 -5.81 33.47
N GLU A 175 5.08 -6.52 33.30
CA GLU A 175 4.29 -6.45 32.06
C GLU A 175 3.64 -5.07 31.90
N GLY A 176 3.68 -4.49 30.70
CA GLY A 176 3.17 -3.15 30.46
C GLY A 176 2.89 -2.77 29.01
N ALA A 177 2.61 -3.72 28.10
CA ALA A 177 2.32 -3.45 26.68
C ALA A 177 1.18 -2.42 26.50
N TRP A 178 0.03 -2.70 27.12
CA TRP A 178 -1.16 -1.84 27.07
C TRP A 178 -0.94 -0.44 27.66
N ALA A 179 -0.03 -0.32 28.62
CA ALA A 179 0.35 0.94 29.25
C ALA A 179 1.34 1.72 28.37
N ALA A 180 2.22 1.02 27.66
CA ALA A 180 3.14 1.57 26.67
C ALA A 180 2.41 2.10 25.43
N GLY A 181 1.30 1.47 25.04
CA GLY A 181 0.51 1.82 23.85
C GLY A 181 0.34 0.66 22.86
N ILE A 182 1.09 -0.42 23.06
CA ILE A 182 0.94 -1.67 22.30
C ILE A 182 -0.35 -2.35 22.77
N ARG A 183 -1.40 -2.25 21.96
CA ARG A 183 -2.78 -2.66 22.31
C ARG A 183 -3.44 -3.58 21.28
N ALA A 184 -2.75 -3.91 20.19
CA ALA A 184 -3.27 -4.77 19.15
C ALA A 184 -3.70 -6.15 19.69
N HIS A 185 -4.67 -6.74 18.98
CA HIS A 185 -5.18 -8.08 19.22
C HIS A 185 -5.31 -8.80 17.88
N GLY A 186 -4.95 -10.07 17.85
CA GLY A 186 -4.85 -10.87 16.62
C GLY A 186 -3.73 -11.91 16.78
N TRP A 187 -3.43 -12.63 15.71
CA TRP A 187 -2.30 -13.55 15.69
C TRP A 187 -1.06 -12.84 15.16
N TYR A 188 -0.12 -12.56 16.06
CA TYR A 188 1.16 -11.94 15.75
C TYR A 188 2.32 -12.91 15.97
N THR A 189 3.34 -12.82 15.13
CA THR A 189 4.37 -13.85 14.97
C THR A 189 5.76 -13.27 15.14
N GLY A 190 6.39 -12.75 14.09
CA GLY A 190 7.70 -12.12 14.13
C GLY A 190 7.69 -10.77 14.85
N ALA A 191 8.86 -10.37 15.36
CA ALA A 191 9.09 -9.02 15.88
C ALA A 191 10.56 -8.65 15.70
N SER A 192 10.82 -7.42 15.26
CA SER A 192 12.18 -6.89 15.03
C SER A 192 12.27 -5.42 15.44
N VAL A 193 13.48 -4.94 15.73
CA VAL A 193 13.70 -3.66 16.43
C VAL A 193 14.82 -2.84 15.78
N ALA A 194 14.53 -1.58 15.43
CA ALA A 194 15.49 -0.67 14.82
C ALA A 194 15.16 0.82 15.11
N ASP A 195 16.11 1.73 14.91
CA ASP A 195 15.93 3.19 15.04
C ASP A 195 15.45 3.76 13.68
N VAL A 196 14.21 3.47 13.28
CA VAL A 196 13.77 3.65 11.87
C VAL A 196 13.65 5.12 11.46
N ASN A 197 13.43 6.02 12.42
CA ASN A 197 13.42 7.46 12.18
C ASN A 197 14.78 8.16 12.42
N GLY A 198 15.75 7.49 13.04
CA GLY A 198 17.07 8.02 13.38
C GLY A 198 17.10 9.01 14.55
N ASP A 199 16.14 8.94 15.48
CA ASP A 199 16.08 9.82 16.66
C ASP A 199 16.81 9.27 17.90
N GLY A 200 17.29 8.01 17.83
CA GLY A 200 18.10 7.38 18.86
C GLY A 200 17.32 6.48 19.82
N ARG A 201 16.05 6.17 19.54
CA ARG A 201 15.22 5.26 20.34
C ARG A 201 14.83 4.04 19.50
N PRO A 202 14.93 2.80 20.02
CA PRO A 202 14.52 1.64 19.24
C PRO A 202 12.99 1.60 19.07
N ASP A 203 12.55 1.59 17.82
CA ASP A 203 11.19 1.33 17.37
C ASP A 203 10.98 -0.19 17.18
N LEU A 204 9.73 -0.65 17.14
CA LEU A 204 9.38 -2.07 17.14
C LEU A 204 8.45 -2.42 15.97
N PHE A 205 8.88 -3.32 15.08
CA PHE A 205 8.03 -3.98 14.10
C PHE A 205 7.41 -5.26 14.70
N VAL A 206 6.19 -5.61 14.28
CA VAL A 206 5.51 -6.85 14.63
C VAL A 206 4.77 -7.41 13.42
N ALA A 207 5.09 -8.65 13.04
CA ALA A 207 4.47 -9.34 11.93
C ALA A 207 3.07 -9.85 12.31
N GLY A 208 2.07 -9.58 11.46
CA GLY A 208 0.71 -10.10 11.56
C GLY A 208 0.52 -11.31 10.66
N TYR A 209 -0.04 -12.41 11.20
CA TYR A 209 -0.17 -13.66 10.46
C TYR A 209 -1.58 -13.84 9.88
N THR A 210 -2.57 -14.29 10.66
CA THR A 210 -3.90 -14.61 10.11
C THR A 210 -5.05 -14.41 11.11
N ASP A 211 -6.24 -14.11 10.59
CA ASP A 211 -7.49 -14.20 11.32
C ASP A 211 -8.29 -15.43 10.83
N PRO A 212 -8.24 -16.56 11.56
CA PRO A 212 -8.93 -17.79 11.16
C PRO A 212 -10.46 -17.69 11.23
N ASN A 213 -11.01 -16.58 11.74
CA ASN A 213 -12.45 -16.31 11.78
C ASN A 213 -12.97 -15.66 10.49
N ILE A 214 -12.07 -15.32 9.54
CA ILE A 214 -12.41 -14.65 8.27
C ILE A 214 -11.95 -15.51 7.08
N PRO A 215 -12.74 -16.52 6.64
CA PRO A 215 -12.47 -17.29 5.43
C PRO A 215 -12.53 -16.43 4.16
N LEU A 216 -11.68 -16.71 3.18
CA LEU A 216 -11.67 -16.05 1.87
C LEU A 216 -12.70 -16.70 0.91
N PRO A 217 -13.78 -16.01 0.51
CA PRO A 217 -14.88 -16.64 -0.23
C PRO A 217 -14.48 -17.18 -1.61
N GLY A 218 -14.54 -18.51 -1.73
CA GLY A 218 -14.17 -19.25 -2.94
C GLY A 218 -12.69 -19.59 -3.06
N SER A 219 -11.87 -19.42 -2.00
CA SER A 219 -10.49 -19.92 -2.01
C SER A 219 -10.47 -21.45 -1.97
N ALA A 220 -9.75 -22.07 -2.92
CA ALA A 220 -9.44 -23.50 -2.94
C ALA A 220 -8.03 -23.79 -2.38
N ALA A 221 -7.37 -22.79 -1.79
CA ALA A 221 -6.04 -22.93 -1.21
C ALA A 221 -6.06 -23.70 0.12
N GLY A 222 -4.86 -24.10 0.58
CA GLY A 222 -4.66 -24.55 1.95
C GLY A 222 -4.65 -23.39 2.94
N PHE A 223 -4.53 -23.71 4.22
CA PHE A 223 -4.15 -22.74 5.25
C PHE A 223 -2.68 -22.32 5.04
N PRO A 224 -2.31 -21.04 5.19
CA PRO A 224 -3.16 -19.94 5.64
C PRO A 224 -3.96 -19.23 4.54
N ASN A 225 -3.62 -19.38 3.26
CA ASN A 225 -4.18 -18.57 2.15
C ASN A 225 -5.66 -18.90 1.78
N ASN A 226 -6.40 -19.58 2.68
CA ASN A 226 -7.85 -19.75 2.66
C ASN A 226 -8.58 -18.88 3.70
N VAL A 227 -7.85 -18.16 4.56
CA VAL A 227 -8.33 -17.16 5.53
C VAL A 227 -7.61 -15.82 5.32
N ALA A 228 -8.05 -14.77 6.00
CA ALA A 228 -7.50 -13.42 5.82
C ALA A 228 -6.20 -13.22 6.63
N GLY A 229 -5.26 -12.44 6.07
CA GLY A 229 -4.07 -11.99 6.77
C GLY A 229 -4.38 -10.98 7.87
N VAL A 230 -3.54 -10.94 8.92
CA VAL A 230 -3.58 -9.88 9.96
C VAL A 230 -2.54 -8.82 9.61
N ARG A 231 -2.88 -7.54 9.72
CA ARG A 231 -1.96 -6.46 9.35
C ARG A 231 -0.69 -6.44 10.19
N ASP A 232 0.43 -6.17 9.53
CA ASP A 232 1.70 -5.83 10.15
C ASP A 232 1.63 -4.50 10.92
N LEU A 233 2.47 -4.35 11.95
CA LEU A 233 2.48 -3.19 12.84
C LEU A 233 3.88 -2.57 12.94
N LEU A 234 3.94 -1.25 12.88
CA LEU A 234 5.15 -0.49 13.24
C LEU A 234 4.85 0.38 14.46
N TYR A 235 5.57 0.17 15.56
CA TYR A 235 5.44 0.91 16.81
C TYR A 235 6.61 1.88 16.98
N LEU A 236 6.37 3.15 16.65
CA LEU A 236 7.31 4.24 16.85
C LEU A 236 7.43 4.60 18.34
N ASN A 237 8.64 4.59 18.87
CA ASN A 237 8.97 4.88 20.26
C ASN A 237 8.91 6.39 20.49
N VAL A 238 7.80 6.91 21.03
CA VAL A 238 7.64 8.35 21.33
C VAL A 238 8.30 8.76 22.66
N GLY A 239 9.07 7.86 23.28
CA GLY A 239 9.90 8.13 24.45
C GLY A 239 9.13 8.19 25.77
N ARG A 240 9.82 8.66 26.82
CA ARG A 240 9.31 8.74 28.20
C ARG A 240 8.71 10.12 28.48
N ASN A 241 7.60 10.17 29.21
CA ASN A 241 7.22 11.41 29.92
C ASN A 241 7.92 11.45 31.30
N LYS A 242 7.90 12.62 31.97
CA LYS A 242 8.60 12.83 33.26
C LYS A 242 8.15 11.92 34.43
N ARG A 243 7.17 11.04 34.23
CA ARG A 243 6.61 10.11 35.23
C ARG A 243 6.35 8.69 34.67
N SER A 244 6.95 8.29 33.54
CA SER A 244 6.67 6.96 32.94
C SER A 244 7.87 6.26 32.28
N ARG A 245 7.72 4.96 32.02
CA ARG A 245 8.47 4.23 30.98
C ARG A 245 8.10 4.77 29.57
N SER A 246 8.80 4.29 28.54
CA SER A 246 8.55 4.70 27.17
C SER A 246 7.12 4.40 26.71
N ARG A 247 6.67 5.18 25.74
CA ARG A 247 5.40 5.01 25.04
C ARG A 247 5.67 4.69 23.57
N PHE A 248 4.81 3.87 22.98
CA PHE A 248 4.80 3.57 21.56
C PHE A 248 3.54 4.15 20.90
N ARG A 249 3.70 4.65 19.68
CA ARG A 249 2.61 5.03 18.77
C ARG A 249 2.66 4.05 17.60
N GLU A 250 1.57 3.34 17.36
CA GLU A 250 1.42 2.53 16.15
C GLU A 250 1.30 3.47 14.93
N VAL A 251 2.05 3.17 13.86
CA VAL A 251 2.25 4.01 12.68
C VAL A 251 2.38 3.23 11.36
N GLY A 252 2.09 1.92 11.31
CA GLY A 252 2.36 1.04 10.16
C GLY A 252 1.74 1.55 8.85
N VAL A 253 0.46 1.93 8.90
CA VAL A 253 -0.25 2.59 7.80
C VAL A 253 0.49 3.85 7.34
N GLN A 254 0.81 4.75 8.28
CA GLN A 254 1.41 6.06 7.99
C GLN A 254 2.88 5.97 7.54
N ALA A 255 3.55 4.87 7.88
CA ALA A 255 4.87 4.53 7.39
C ALA A 255 4.82 3.85 6.01
N GLY A 256 3.67 3.35 5.54
CA GLY A 256 3.51 2.77 4.20
C GLY A 256 3.64 1.25 4.11
N LEU A 257 3.47 0.50 5.22
CA LEU A 257 3.50 -0.97 5.18
C LEU A 257 2.31 -1.56 4.38
N GLU A 258 1.12 -0.99 4.56
CA GLU A 258 -0.17 -1.57 4.13
C GLU A 258 -0.54 -1.23 2.67
N ALA A 259 0.44 -1.05 1.78
CA ALA A 259 0.27 -0.47 0.44
C ALA A 259 -0.48 -1.33 -0.60
N ALA A 260 -0.99 -2.52 -0.24
CA ALA A 260 -1.69 -3.41 -1.17
C ALA A 260 -2.79 -4.27 -0.52
N ARG A 261 -2.46 -4.96 0.59
CA ARG A 261 -3.35 -5.84 1.37
C ARG A 261 -2.65 -6.21 2.69
N PHE A 262 -3.28 -7.06 3.52
CA PHE A 262 -2.60 -7.79 4.58
C PHE A 262 -2.15 -9.15 4.03
N ASP A 263 -0.86 -9.43 4.12
CA ASP A 263 -0.26 -10.74 3.77
C ASP A 263 -0.14 -11.62 5.03
N HIS A 264 0.33 -12.87 4.88
CA HIS A 264 0.49 -13.82 5.99
C HIS A 264 1.92 -13.80 6.59
N SER A 265 2.28 -12.73 7.29
CA SER A 265 3.64 -12.48 7.77
C SER A 265 4.09 -13.41 8.93
N LEU A 266 5.33 -13.90 8.86
CA LEU A 266 5.95 -14.79 9.86
C LEU A 266 7.29 -14.26 10.39
N GLY A 267 8.31 -14.16 9.54
CA GLY A 267 9.66 -13.72 9.92
C GLY A 267 9.92 -12.27 9.53
N ALA A 268 10.75 -11.54 10.29
CA ALA A 268 11.17 -10.21 9.89
C ALA A 268 12.54 -9.82 10.46
N VAL A 269 13.30 -9.03 9.71
CA VAL A 269 14.62 -8.50 10.09
C VAL A 269 14.80 -7.07 9.56
N PHE A 270 15.57 -6.25 10.27
CA PHE A 270 16.01 -4.92 9.85
C PHE A 270 17.50 -4.94 9.51
N SER A 271 17.89 -4.36 8.38
CA SER A 271 19.30 -4.16 7.98
C SER A 271 19.43 -3.00 7.00
N ASP A 272 20.64 -2.43 6.85
CA ASP A 272 20.98 -1.40 5.85
C ASP A 272 21.18 -2.03 4.45
N PHE A 273 20.16 -2.73 3.92
CA PHE A 273 20.23 -3.46 2.64
C PHE A 273 20.64 -2.58 1.45
N THR A 274 20.22 -1.31 1.45
CA THR A 274 20.61 -0.31 0.44
C THR A 274 21.96 0.37 0.71
N GLY A 275 22.60 0.11 1.85
CA GLY A 275 23.88 0.72 2.26
C GLY A 275 23.80 2.23 2.53
N ASN A 276 22.59 2.79 2.69
CA ASN A 276 22.34 4.23 2.78
C ASN A 276 22.50 4.78 4.21
N GLY A 277 22.62 3.90 5.21
CA GLY A 277 22.68 4.22 6.63
C GLY A 277 21.30 4.24 7.31
N ARG A 278 20.30 3.54 6.75
CA ARG A 278 18.94 3.44 7.30
C ARG A 278 18.52 1.98 7.38
N PRO A 279 17.85 1.55 8.46
CA PRO A 279 17.32 0.19 8.54
C PRO A 279 16.13 0.05 7.59
N ASP A 280 16.36 -0.66 6.49
CA ASP A 280 15.35 -1.23 5.60
C ASP A 280 14.75 -2.48 6.27
N LEU A 281 13.50 -2.83 5.97
CA LEU A 281 12.78 -3.94 6.61
C LEU A 281 12.48 -5.06 5.60
N TYR A 282 12.87 -6.30 5.91
CA TYR A 282 12.43 -7.49 5.18
C TYR A 282 11.41 -8.28 5.99
N VAL A 283 10.36 -8.78 5.32
CA VAL A 283 9.30 -9.62 5.92
C VAL A 283 9.11 -10.89 5.09
N ALA A 284 9.19 -12.05 5.74
CA ALA A 284 8.95 -13.36 5.18
C ALA A 284 7.49 -13.80 5.44
N ASN A 285 6.82 -14.24 4.39
CA ASN A 285 5.37 -14.46 4.31
C ASN A 285 5.03 -15.91 3.93
N ASP A 286 3.93 -16.43 4.46
CA ASP A 286 3.54 -17.83 4.29
C ASP A 286 2.61 -18.02 3.06
N GLY A 287 3.22 -18.24 1.88
CA GLY A 287 2.49 -18.47 0.61
C GLY A 287 2.00 -17.20 -0.09
N ASP A 288 2.22 -16.04 0.53
CA ASP A 288 2.13 -14.73 -0.10
C ASP A 288 3.55 -14.23 -0.45
N PRO A 289 3.73 -13.33 -1.45
CA PRO A 289 5.06 -12.81 -1.77
C PRO A 289 5.70 -12.07 -0.57
N ASN A 290 6.95 -12.43 -0.24
CA ASN A 290 7.77 -11.73 0.75
C ASN A 290 7.90 -10.22 0.43
N ARG A 291 8.10 -9.39 1.47
CA ARG A 291 8.17 -7.93 1.35
C ARG A 291 9.56 -7.37 1.66
N LEU A 292 9.90 -6.28 0.99
CA LEU A 292 11.09 -5.48 1.26
C LEU A 292 10.68 -4.00 1.27
N TYR A 293 10.82 -3.37 2.41
CA TYR A 293 10.40 -2.01 2.68
C TYR A 293 11.62 -1.09 2.82
N GLU A 294 11.92 -0.35 1.75
CA GLU A 294 13.05 0.60 1.66
C GLU A 294 12.77 1.84 2.52
N ASN A 295 13.62 2.14 3.52
CA ASN A 295 13.48 3.25 4.45
C ASN A 295 13.97 4.54 3.79
N ILE A 296 13.04 5.26 3.16
CA ILE A 296 13.32 6.49 2.41
C ILE A 296 12.90 7.74 3.20
N PRO A 297 13.66 8.84 3.14
CA PRO A 297 13.25 10.11 3.75
C PRO A 297 11.87 10.57 3.22
N TRP A 298 11.05 11.17 4.10
CA TRP A 298 9.78 11.76 3.66
C TRP A 298 10.03 12.79 2.53
N PRO A 299 9.18 12.91 1.49
CA PRO A 299 9.38 13.86 0.40
C PRO A 299 9.52 15.33 0.87
N GLY A 300 10.74 15.85 0.77
CA GLY A 300 11.13 17.17 1.27
C GLY A 300 11.60 17.22 2.74
N GLY A 301 11.68 16.08 3.42
CA GLY A 301 12.21 15.93 4.77
C GLY A 301 11.17 16.07 5.89
N SER A 302 11.59 15.75 7.11
CA SER A 302 10.73 15.51 8.30
C SER A 302 9.82 16.66 8.77
N LYS A 303 9.95 17.87 8.21
CA LYS A 303 9.04 19.00 8.46
C LYS A 303 7.89 19.10 7.45
N ALA A 304 8.04 18.47 6.28
CA ALA A 304 6.96 18.26 5.33
C ALA A 304 6.16 17.00 5.65
N ASP A 305 6.63 16.17 6.59
CA ASP A 305 5.92 15.00 7.06
C ASP A 305 4.69 15.40 7.91
N PRO A 306 3.47 15.07 7.47
CA PRO A 306 2.21 15.43 8.14
C PRO A 306 1.77 14.42 9.23
N ALA A 307 2.35 13.22 9.27
CA ALA A 307 2.24 12.25 10.36
C ALA A 307 3.33 12.46 11.43
N GLY A 308 4.42 13.12 11.05
CA GLY A 308 5.58 13.44 11.89
C GLY A 308 6.41 12.20 12.22
N LEU A 309 6.74 11.38 11.20
CA LEU A 309 7.63 10.22 11.32
C LEU A 309 9.07 10.62 10.97
N GLY A 310 9.25 11.34 9.86
CA GLY A 310 10.52 11.76 9.27
C GLY A 310 10.95 10.93 8.05
N PHE A 311 10.33 9.77 7.86
CA PHE A 311 10.62 8.75 6.87
C PHE A 311 9.30 8.15 6.35
N ARG A 312 9.39 7.32 5.32
CA ARG A 312 8.38 6.34 4.94
C ARG A 312 9.08 5.11 4.38
N PHE A 313 8.39 4.00 4.32
CA PHE A 313 8.79 2.85 3.53
C PHE A 313 8.28 2.97 2.09
N GLY A 314 9.06 2.45 1.15
CA GLY A 314 8.59 2.04 -0.18
C GLY A 314 8.67 0.53 -0.30
N GLU A 315 7.59 -0.13 -0.71
CA GLU A 315 7.63 -1.57 -1.04
C GLU A 315 8.44 -1.77 -2.33
N ARG A 316 9.37 -2.73 -2.33
CA ARG A 316 10.37 -2.94 -3.38
C ARG A 316 10.59 -4.39 -3.77
N ALA A 317 10.04 -5.38 -3.08
CA ALA A 317 10.48 -6.78 -3.19
C ALA A 317 10.49 -7.31 -4.63
N ALA A 318 9.46 -6.98 -5.43
CA ALA A 318 9.34 -7.39 -6.82
C ALA A 318 10.41 -6.77 -7.74
N ILE A 319 10.81 -5.52 -7.48
CA ILE A 319 11.84 -4.79 -8.25
C ILE A 319 13.25 -5.21 -7.78
N ALA A 320 13.42 -5.40 -6.48
CA ALA A 320 14.67 -5.82 -5.86
C ALA A 320 15.07 -7.26 -6.27
N GLY A 321 14.08 -8.14 -6.49
CA GLY A 321 14.25 -9.54 -6.89
C GLY A 321 13.96 -10.57 -5.79
N VAL A 322 13.23 -10.18 -4.73
CA VAL A 322 13.10 -10.94 -3.47
C VAL A 322 11.65 -11.22 -3.03
N ALA A 323 10.67 -10.93 -3.89
CA ALA A 323 9.23 -11.20 -3.67
C ALA A 323 8.87 -12.67 -3.88
N ASP A 324 9.48 -13.57 -3.11
CA ASP A 324 9.23 -15.01 -3.21
C ASP A 324 7.86 -15.40 -2.61
N PRO A 325 7.00 -16.14 -3.32
CA PRO A 325 5.69 -16.59 -2.84
C PRO A 325 5.70 -17.99 -2.19
N ALA A 326 6.87 -18.52 -1.80
CA ALA A 326 6.96 -19.74 -1.00
C ALA A 326 6.41 -19.54 0.43
N ALA A 327 6.42 -20.60 1.25
CA ALA A 327 6.06 -20.53 2.66
C ALA A 327 7.24 -19.98 3.49
N GLY A 328 7.53 -18.68 3.39
CA GLY A 328 8.61 -18.00 4.07
C GLY A 328 8.38 -17.91 5.57
N MET A 329 9.21 -18.63 6.35
CA MET A 329 9.01 -18.80 7.80
C MET A 329 10.03 -17.99 8.62
N GLY A 330 11.30 -18.38 8.62
CA GLY A 330 12.38 -17.73 9.35
C GLY A 330 13.34 -16.99 8.43
N VAL A 331 13.88 -15.86 8.88
CA VAL A 331 14.78 -15.01 8.08
C VAL A 331 16.07 -14.71 8.83
N ALA A 332 17.22 -14.75 8.15
CA ALA A 332 18.52 -14.41 8.72
C ALA A 332 19.34 -13.58 7.73
N ALA A 333 19.98 -12.53 8.22
CA ALA A 333 20.84 -11.61 7.47
C ALA A 333 22.32 -11.81 7.87
N ALA A 334 23.24 -11.64 6.93
CA ALA A 334 24.69 -11.69 7.16
C ALA A 334 25.46 -11.24 5.91
N ASP A 335 26.70 -10.80 6.09
CA ASP A 335 27.71 -10.78 5.01
C ASP A 335 28.32 -12.18 4.90
N PHE A 336 27.72 -13.09 4.11
CA PHE A 336 28.21 -14.47 3.98
C PHE A 336 29.28 -14.63 2.90
N ASN A 337 29.38 -13.69 1.97
CA ASN A 337 30.32 -13.71 0.85
C ASN A 337 31.54 -12.78 1.03
N GLY A 338 31.55 -11.96 2.08
CA GLY A 338 32.67 -11.11 2.48
C GLY A 338 32.80 -9.79 1.72
N ASP A 339 31.79 -9.36 0.94
CA ASP A 339 31.83 -8.11 0.18
C ASP A 339 31.42 -6.85 0.97
N GLY A 340 30.91 -7.03 2.20
CA GLY A 340 30.52 -5.96 3.10
C GLY A 340 29.07 -5.44 2.95
N ARG A 341 28.22 -6.10 2.16
CA ARG A 341 26.75 -5.93 2.16
C ARG A 341 26.07 -6.99 3.02
N SER A 342 24.80 -6.76 3.37
CA SER A 342 23.96 -7.83 3.90
C SER A 342 23.37 -8.66 2.77
N ASP A 343 23.66 -9.95 2.81
CA ASP A 343 22.92 -11.00 2.14
C ASP A 343 21.68 -11.41 2.95
N LEU A 344 20.83 -12.26 2.38
CA LEU A 344 19.59 -12.75 3.00
C LEU A 344 19.39 -14.26 2.82
N PHE A 345 18.89 -14.91 3.87
CA PHE A 345 18.37 -16.27 3.86
C PHE A 345 16.92 -16.32 4.36
N VAL A 346 16.06 -17.09 3.71
CA VAL A 346 14.68 -17.36 4.15
C VAL A 346 14.40 -18.87 4.13
N SER A 347 14.02 -19.43 5.28
CA SER A 347 13.59 -20.83 5.38
C SER A 347 12.17 -21.01 4.82
N ASN A 348 11.99 -22.08 4.05
CA ASN A 348 10.76 -22.39 3.30
C ASN A 348 10.29 -23.83 3.57
N SER A 349 9.06 -24.15 3.19
CA SER A 349 8.49 -25.48 3.40
C SER A 349 9.08 -26.55 2.47
N ARG A 350 8.89 -27.82 2.85
CA ARG A 350 9.42 -28.99 2.13
C ARG A 350 9.02 -28.96 0.66
N GLY A 351 10.02 -28.97 -0.22
CA GLY A 351 9.85 -29.05 -1.67
C GLY A 351 9.77 -27.69 -2.39
N GLN A 352 9.71 -26.56 -1.66
CA GLN A 352 9.75 -25.23 -2.27
C GLN A 352 11.18 -24.70 -2.50
N GLY A 353 12.15 -25.19 -1.70
CA GLY A 353 13.53 -24.70 -1.70
C GLY A 353 13.66 -23.41 -0.89
N HIS A 354 14.65 -23.34 0.01
CA HIS A 354 14.88 -22.17 0.85
C HIS A 354 15.46 -21.03 0.00
N ALA A 355 15.02 -19.78 0.21
CA ALA A 355 15.47 -18.65 -0.59
C ALA A 355 16.80 -18.09 -0.06
N VAL A 356 17.72 -17.77 -0.98
CA VAL A 356 19.03 -17.21 -0.64
C VAL A 356 19.40 -16.13 -1.65
N TYR A 357 19.72 -14.95 -1.15
CA TYR A 357 19.99 -13.76 -1.95
C TYR A 357 21.30 -13.11 -1.53
N ALA A 358 22.22 -12.92 -2.48
CA ALA A 358 23.39 -12.09 -2.26
C ALA A 358 23.05 -10.60 -2.48
N GLY A 359 23.50 -9.72 -1.60
CA GLY A 359 23.33 -8.28 -1.72
C GLY A 359 24.23 -7.70 -2.81
N GLN A 360 23.68 -6.87 -3.71
CA GLN A 360 24.44 -6.27 -4.81
C GLN A 360 24.17 -4.76 -4.97
N PRO A 361 25.10 -3.99 -5.56
CA PRO A 361 24.85 -2.58 -5.88
C PRO A 361 23.61 -2.43 -6.78
N PRO A 362 22.74 -1.42 -6.55
CA PRO A 362 21.51 -1.24 -7.32
C PRO A 362 21.77 -1.16 -8.84
N LEU A 363 21.14 -2.07 -9.58
CA LEU A 363 21.23 -2.15 -11.04
C LEU A 363 20.27 -1.15 -11.72
N PRO A 364 20.47 -0.80 -13.00
CA PRO A 364 19.53 0.04 -13.76
C PRO A 364 18.11 -0.55 -13.90
N SER A 365 17.94 -1.85 -13.66
CA SER A 365 16.65 -2.55 -13.56
C SER A 365 15.93 -2.34 -12.21
N GLY A 366 16.59 -1.72 -11.23
CA GLY A 366 16.11 -1.55 -9.86
C GLY A 366 16.44 -2.72 -8.90
N SER A 367 17.01 -3.81 -9.41
CA SER A 367 17.42 -4.95 -8.57
C SER A 367 18.62 -4.61 -7.68
N SER A 368 18.50 -4.94 -6.38
CA SER A 368 19.54 -4.81 -5.36
C SER A 368 19.98 -6.17 -4.77
N PHE A 369 19.36 -7.26 -5.22
CA PHE A 369 19.66 -8.63 -4.76
C PHE A 369 19.81 -9.58 -5.94
N LYS A 370 20.68 -10.58 -5.77
CA LYS A 370 20.89 -11.68 -6.72
C LYS A 370 20.49 -12.99 -6.05
N ASP A 371 19.51 -13.71 -6.62
CA ASP A 371 19.20 -15.07 -6.20
C ASP A 371 20.42 -15.98 -6.44
N VAL A 372 20.86 -16.67 -5.38
CA VAL A 372 22.01 -17.58 -5.38
C VAL A 372 21.66 -18.97 -4.85
N ARG A 373 20.36 -19.31 -4.74
CA ARG A 373 19.88 -20.63 -4.27
C ARG A 373 20.57 -21.82 -4.90
N THR A 374 20.87 -21.72 -6.20
CA THR A 374 21.49 -22.80 -6.99
C THR A 374 22.87 -23.20 -6.47
N ALA A 375 23.61 -22.29 -5.84
CA ALA A 375 24.91 -22.58 -5.21
C ALA A 375 24.77 -23.40 -3.91
N PHE A 376 23.68 -23.20 -3.16
CA PHE A 376 23.40 -23.92 -1.91
C PHE A 376 22.70 -25.28 -2.14
N GLY A 377 22.17 -25.53 -3.34
CA GLY A 377 21.46 -26.77 -3.69
C GLY A 377 22.20 -28.07 -3.32
N PRO A 378 23.50 -28.22 -3.66
CA PRO A 378 24.29 -29.41 -3.27
C PRO A 378 24.42 -29.58 -1.75
N ALA A 379 24.56 -28.48 -1.01
CA ALA A 379 24.75 -28.47 0.44
C ALA A 379 23.45 -28.73 1.22
N PHE A 380 22.29 -28.33 0.69
CA PHE A 380 21.00 -28.71 1.27
C PHE A 380 20.58 -30.15 0.97
N GLY A 381 20.94 -30.67 -0.21
CA GLY A 381 20.60 -32.01 -0.67
C GLY A 381 19.09 -32.26 -0.73
N LYS A 382 18.52 -32.79 0.36
CA LYS A 382 17.08 -33.01 0.51
C LYS A 382 16.44 -31.88 1.31
N THR A 383 15.62 -31.05 0.65
CA THR A 383 14.85 -29.98 1.31
C THR A 383 13.90 -30.53 2.37
N PHE A 384 14.06 -30.04 3.61
CA PHE A 384 13.15 -30.29 4.73
C PHE A 384 12.16 -29.13 4.92
N THR A 385 11.37 -29.14 6.00
CA THR A 385 10.51 -28.03 6.38
C THR A 385 11.28 -27.15 7.36
N GLY A 386 11.96 -26.12 6.85
CA GLY A 386 12.85 -25.27 7.65
C GLY A 386 12.08 -24.21 8.42
N TRP A 387 12.52 -23.93 9.65
CA TRP A 387 11.96 -22.88 10.51
C TRP A 387 13.06 -21.94 10.97
N GLY A 388 13.59 -22.09 12.18
CA GLY A 388 14.72 -21.28 12.66
C GLY A 388 15.96 -21.49 11.80
N ALA A 389 16.54 -20.40 11.32
CA ALA A 389 17.81 -20.36 10.61
C ALA A 389 18.72 -19.32 11.29
N SER A 390 20.03 -19.55 11.41
CA SER A 390 20.97 -18.55 11.93
C SER A 390 22.30 -18.65 11.20
N TRP A 391 22.90 -17.49 10.95
CA TRP A 391 24.26 -17.34 10.45
C TRP A 391 25.22 -17.33 11.63
N VAL A 392 26.16 -18.26 11.67
CA VAL A 392 27.03 -18.48 12.83
C VAL A 392 28.36 -19.05 12.38
N ASP A 393 29.45 -18.54 12.94
CA ASP A 393 30.82 -18.93 12.63
C ASP A 393 31.23 -20.04 13.63
N LEU A 394 31.19 -21.32 13.22
CA LEU A 394 31.32 -22.47 14.13
C LEU A 394 32.76 -22.98 14.29
N ASP A 395 33.59 -22.82 13.27
CA ASP A 395 35.00 -23.19 13.27
C ASP A 395 35.95 -22.02 13.60
N LEU A 396 35.41 -20.79 13.61
CA LEU A 396 36.07 -19.54 13.91
C LEU A 396 37.07 -19.07 12.83
N ASP A 397 36.86 -19.40 11.55
CA ASP A 397 37.73 -18.98 10.43
C ASP A 397 37.45 -17.53 9.90
N GLY A 398 36.22 -17.04 10.13
CA GLY A 398 35.73 -15.72 9.73
C GLY A 398 34.52 -15.71 8.77
N TYR A 399 34.16 -16.82 8.14
CA TYR A 399 32.98 -16.92 7.26
C TYR A 399 31.76 -17.49 8.03
N PRO A 400 30.54 -16.92 7.90
CA PRO A 400 29.36 -17.48 8.58
C PRO A 400 28.86 -18.78 7.95
N ASP A 401 28.75 -19.84 8.74
CA ASP A 401 27.99 -21.06 8.43
C ASP A 401 26.49 -20.84 8.59
N LEU A 402 25.68 -21.73 8.02
CA LEU A 402 24.22 -21.70 8.16
C LEU A 402 23.70 -22.90 8.95
N VAL A 403 23.02 -22.65 10.07
CA VAL A 403 22.35 -23.67 10.88
C VAL A 403 20.83 -23.59 10.72
N LEU A 404 20.15 -24.72 10.51
CA LEU A 404 18.68 -24.80 10.46
C LEU A 404 18.04 -25.77 11.47
N ALA A 405 17.00 -25.29 12.12
CA ALA A 405 15.99 -26.09 12.82
C ALA A 405 14.85 -26.47 11.86
N ASN A 406 14.77 -27.77 11.52
CA ASN A 406 13.69 -28.33 10.71
C ASN A 406 12.59 -28.97 11.57
N GLY A 407 11.37 -29.07 11.04
CA GLY A 407 10.27 -29.79 11.68
C GLY A 407 9.01 -29.84 10.82
N ASP A 408 8.55 -31.05 10.49
CA ASP A 408 7.49 -31.26 9.49
C ASP A 408 6.11 -30.74 9.92
N ILE A 409 5.28 -30.36 8.95
CA ILE A 409 3.91 -29.83 9.13
C ILE A 409 2.98 -30.44 8.06
N PRO A 410 1.71 -30.77 8.36
CA PRO A 410 1.05 -30.75 9.67
C PRO A 410 1.60 -31.80 10.65
N VAL A 411 1.55 -31.50 11.94
CA VAL A 411 2.15 -32.29 13.05
C VAL A 411 1.28 -33.51 13.40
N THR A 412 1.10 -34.41 12.43
CA THR A 412 0.26 -35.62 12.55
C THR A 412 0.70 -36.61 13.63
N ARG A 413 2.00 -36.73 13.95
CA ARG A 413 2.56 -37.46 15.11
C ARG A 413 3.97 -36.92 15.40
N LEU A 414 4.23 -36.45 16.63
CA LEU A 414 5.55 -35.90 17.02
C LEU A 414 6.74 -36.75 16.55
N ALA A 415 6.74 -38.05 16.82
CA ALA A 415 7.83 -38.97 16.45
C ALA A 415 7.95 -39.27 14.94
N ARG A 416 6.96 -38.91 14.11
CA ARG A 416 7.00 -39.03 12.64
C ARG A 416 7.43 -37.72 11.97
N ASN A 417 7.04 -36.58 12.56
CA ASN A 417 7.32 -35.25 12.04
C ASN A 417 8.74 -34.74 12.38
N VAL A 418 9.58 -35.52 13.08
CA VAL A 418 10.97 -35.13 13.40
C VAL A 418 11.90 -35.09 12.19
N GLN A 419 12.50 -33.93 11.97
CA GLN A 419 13.47 -33.66 10.91
C GLN A 419 14.86 -33.38 11.54
N PRO A 420 15.97 -33.52 10.80
CA PRO A 420 17.31 -33.29 11.33
C PRO A 420 17.58 -31.80 11.50
N ILE A 421 18.45 -31.45 12.44
CA ILE A 421 19.15 -30.16 12.39
C ILE A 421 20.14 -30.23 11.23
N GLN A 422 20.19 -29.20 10.38
CA GLN A 422 21.19 -29.09 9.31
C GLN A 422 22.21 -28.02 9.66
N VAL A 423 23.46 -28.24 9.23
CA VAL A 423 24.55 -27.28 9.31
C VAL A 423 25.27 -27.28 7.96
N LEU A 424 25.32 -26.15 7.29
CA LEU A 424 26.05 -25.97 6.03
C LEU A 424 27.31 -25.17 6.30
N GLU A 425 28.46 -25.79 6.03
CA GLU A 425 29.80 -25.25 6.20
C GLU A 425 30.10 -24.23 5.10
N ASN A 426 30.56 -23.03 5.46
CA ASN A 426 30.94 -21.99 4.51
C ASN A 426 32.44 -22.10 4.19
N LEU A 427 32.77 -22.70 3.05
CA LEU A 427 34.17 -22.96 2.64
C LEU A 427 34.92 -21.70 2.17
N GLY A 428 34.29 -20.52 2.30
CA GLY A 428 34.89 -19.22 2.05
C GLY A 428 35.23 -18.95 0.58
N GLY A 429 35.84 -17.78 0.36
CA GLY A 429 36.31 -17.36 -0.96
C GLY A 429 36.81 -15.91 -0.97
N PRO A 430 37.33 -15.43 -2.10
CA PRO A 430 37.62 -14.01 -2.28
C PRO A 430 36.33 -13.17 -2.10
N PRO A 431 36.38 -11.97 -1.48
CA PRO A 431 35.23 -11.10 -1.30
C PRO A 431 34.36 -10.92 -2.56
N GLY A 432 33.06 -11.21 -2.45
CA GLY A 432 32.12 -11.10 -3.58
C GLY A 432 32.19 -12.25 -4.59
N SER A 433 32.96 -13.31 -4.31
CA SER A 433 32.90 -14.55 -5.10
C SER A 433 31.56 -15.29 -4.90
N PRO A 434 31.14 -16.18 -5.83
CA PRO A 434 29.95 -17.00 -5.63
C PRO A 434 30.05 -17.82 -4.33
N PRO A 435 28.98 -17.89 -3.51
CA PRO A 435 29.00 -18.61 -2.24
C PRO A 435 29.32 -20.10 -2.44
N HIS A 436 30.16 -20.65 -1.57
CA HIS A 436 30.68 -22.00 -1.67
C HIS A 436 30.42 -22.77 -0.36
N PHE A 437 29.35 -23.55 -0.35
CA PHE A 437 28.87 -24.26 0.84
C PHE A 437 28.87 -25.79 0.62
N THR A 438 29.02 -26.54 1.71
CA THR A 438 28.89 -28.01 1.74
C THR A 438 28.02 -28.49 2.90
N ASP A 439 27.54 -29.74 2.86
CA ASP A 439 26.78 -30.34 3.96
C ASP A 439 27.69 -30.72 5.13
N GLY A 440 27.91 -29.77 6.03
CA GLY A 440 28.66 -29.95 7.25
C GLY A 440 27.95 -30.81 8.31
N THR A 441 26.66 -31.12 8.14
CA THR A 441 25.82 -31.82 9.13
C THR A 441 26.43 -33.16 9.54
N ALA A 442 26.96 -33.92 8.58
CA ALA A 442 27.60 -35.21 8.83
C ALA A 442 28.92 -35.07 9.62
N LEU A 443 29.69 -34.01 9.36
CA LEU A 443 30.97 -33.74 10.03
C LEU A 443 30.74 -33.35 11.50
N VAL A 444 29.81 -32.43 11.76
CA VAL A 444 29.57 -31.92 13.13
C VAL A 444 28.77 -32.87 14.03
N GLY A 445 28.18 -33.94 13.50
CA GLY A 445 27.58 -34.99 14.33
C GLY A 445 26.72 -36.05 13.63
N GLY A 446 26.19 -35.76 12.43
CA GLY A 446 25.32 -36.68 11.70
C GLY A 446 24.13 -37.18 12.54
N ASP A 447 23.93 -38.49 12.60
CA ASP A 447 22.86 -39.12 13.39
C ASP A 447 22.97 -38.91 14.92
N ALA A 448 24.09 -38.38 15.43
CA ALA A 448 24.19 -37.97 16.84
C ALA A 448 23.46 -36.64 17.14
N LEU A 449 23.08 -35.87 16.11
CA LEU A 449 22.28 -34.66 16.26
C LEU A 449 20.81 -35.00 16.58
N PRO A 450 20.14 -34.27 17.47
CA PRO A 450 18.77 -34.58 17.85
C PRO A 450 17.80 -34.27 16.70
N ARG A 451 17.11 -35.30 16.20
CA ARG A 451 15.98 -35.14 15.29
C ARG A 451 14.76 -34.61 16.06
N VAL A 452 14.18 -33.49 15.61
CA VAL A 452 13.17 -32.74 16.37
C VAL A 452 12.05 -32.20 15.47
N VAL A 453 10.94 -31.78 16.07
CA VAL A 453 9.98 -30.86 15.43
C VAL A 453 10.43 -29.44 15.83
N GLY A 454 11.51 -28.98 15.19
CA GLY A 454 12.15 -27.70 15.50
C GLY A 454 11.33 -26.51 15.06
N ARG A 455 11.45 -25.39 15.80
CA ARG A 455 10.84 -24.09 15.47
C ARG A 455 11.86 -22.98 15.70
N GLY A 456 11.71 -22.18 16.76
CA GLY A 456 12.65 -21.12 17.10
C GLY A 456 14.05 -21.66 17.38
N LEU A 457 15.05 -21.01 16.79
CA LEU A 457 16.47 -21.26 16.96
C LEU A 457 17.13 -19.95 17.43
N THR A 458 18.22 -20.05 18.19
CA THR A 458 19.13 -18.92 18.45
C THR A 458 20.55 -19.38 18.74
N THR A 459 21.55 -18.55 18.46
CA THR A 459 22.98 -18.81 18.69
C THR A 459 23.63 -17.80 19.62
N ALA A 460 24.45 -18.26 20.58
CA ALA A 460 25.18 -17.41 21.51
C ALA A 460 26.39 -18.09 22.16
N ASP A 461 27.43 -17.33 22.53
CA ASP A 461 28.55 -17.81 23.34
C ASP A 461 28.15 -17.81 24.83
N PHE A 462 27.37 -18.81 25.24
CA PHE A 462 26.81 -18.89 26.59
C PHE A 462 27.85 -19.18 27.68
N ASP A 463 29.00 -19.79 27.39
CA ASP A 463 30.06 -20.01 28.38
C ASP A 463 31.30 -19.11 28.21
N ASN A 464 31.17 -18.02 27.45
CA ASN A 464 32.16 -16.97 27.26
C ASN A 464 33.53 -17.51 26.83
N ASN A 465 33.54 -18.55 26.00
CA ASN A 465 34.74 -19.24 25.53
C ASN A 465 35.07 -18.94 24.06
N GLY A 466 34.22 -18.16 23.38
CA GLY A 466 34.35 -17.78 21.97
C GLY A 466 33.61 -18.65 20.97
N ARG A 467 33.02 -19.77 21.40
CA ARG A 467 32.33 -20.72 20.52
C ARG A 467 30.83 -20.54 20.67
N MET A 468 30.12 -20.48 19.55
CA MET A 468 28.68 -20.24 19.53
C MET A 468 27.91 -21.55 19.77
N ASP A 469 27.17 -21.62 20.87
CA ASP A 469 26.17 -22.68 21.10
C ASP A 469 24.93 -22.42 20.23
N ILE A 470 24.20 -23.48 19.89
CA ILE A 470 22.91 -23.42 19.17
C ILE A 470 21.79 -23.91 20.09
N ALA A 471 20.87 -23.02 20.49
CA ALA A 471 19.66 -23.35 21.24
C ALA A 471 18.46 -23.52 20.30
N ILE A 472 17.62 -24.56 20.51
CA ILE A 472 16.49 -24.89 19.62
C ILE A 472 15.24 -25.30 20.41
N ASN A 473 14.14 -24.57 20.20
CA ASN A 473 12.82 -24.87 20.75
C ASN A 473 12.09 -25.91 19.89
N THR A 474 11.32 -26.81 20.51
CA THR A 474 10.73 -27.96 19.82
C THR A 474 9.29 -28.21 20.25
N ILE A 475 8.38 -28.47 19.30
CA ILE A 475 6.95 -28.62 19.59
C ILE A 475 6.70 -29.89 20.40
N GLY A 476 6.05 -29.75 21.56
CA GLY A 476 5.82 -30.83 22.52
C GLY A 476 7.08 -31.50 23.09
N GLY A 477 8.26 -31.08 22.67
CA GLY A 477 9.56 -31.67 22.99
C GLY A 477 10.34 -30.86 24.02
N LYS A 478 11.57 -31.29 24.29
CA LYS A 478 12.51 -30.58 25.17
C LYS A 478 13.22 -29.47 24.40
N LEU A 479 13.66 -28.44 25.11
CA LEU A 479 14.66 -27.49 24.58
C LEU A 479 15.98 -28.24 24.28
N GLN A 480 16.61 -27.94 23.15
CA GLN A 480 17.95 -28.42 22.81
C GLN A 480 18.98 -27.30 23.03
N LEU A 481 20.22 -27.68 23.34
CA LEU A 481 21.37 -26.78 23.34
C LEU A 481 22.58 -27.58 22.82
N LEU A 482 22.99 -27.29 21.60
CA LEU A 482 24.11 -27.96 20.93
C LEU A 482 25.37 -27.12 21.14
N ARG A 483 26.36 -27.68 21.84
CA ARG A 483 27.66 -27.04 22.08
C ARG A 483 28.73 -27.59 21.15
N PRO A 484 29.44 -26.76 20.37
CA PRO A 484 30.59 -27.20 19.58
C PRO A 484 31.77 -27.61 20.48
N THR A 485 32.48 -28.65 20.05
CA THR A 485 33.71 -29.16 20.69
C THR A 485 34.71 -29.54 19.60
N GLY A 486 36.02 -29.34 19.81
CA GLY A 486 37.06 -29.55 18.79
C GLY A 486 38.13 -28.45 18.84
N VAL A 487 39.08 -28.45 17.90
CA VAL A 487 39.94 -27.29 17.63
C VAL A 487 39.16 -26.30 16.75
N VAL A 488 39.43 -25.02 16.93
CA VAL A 488 38.79 -23.87 16.25
C VAL A 488 39.79 -22.72 16.18
N GLY A 489 39.52 -21.70 15.37
CA GLY A 489 40.30 -20.46 15.29
C GLY A 489 40.18 -19.54 16.52
N HIS A 490 40.84 -18.40 16.43
CA HIS A 490 40.74 -17.28 17.38
C HIS A 490 39.43 -16.51 17.19
N TRP A 491 39.01 -15.73 18.19
CA TRP A 491 37.72 -15.01 18.17
C TRP A 491 37.77 -13.59 18.72
N LEU A 492 36.73 -12.80 18.42
CA LEU A 492 36.44 -11.53 19.07
C LEU A 492 34.94 -11.32 19.23
N ALA A 493 34.47 -11.06 20.45
CA ALA A 493 33.10 -10.59 20.69
C ALA A 493 33.09 -9.10 21.03
N VAL A 494 32.15 -8.35 20.48
CA VAL A 494 32.06 -6.88 20.60
C VAL A 494 30.71 -6.50 21.20
N ARG A 495 30.74 -6.07 22.47
CA ARG A 495 29.55 -5.58 23.18
C ARG A 495 29.49 -4.06 23.11
N LEU A 496 28.43 -3.51 22.53
CA LEU A 496 28.19 -2.07 22.59
C LEU A 496 27.69 -1.68 23.98
N ALA A 497 28.29 -0.65 24.58
CA ALA A 497 27.95 -0.19 25.93
C ALA A 497 26.56 0.50 26.03
N ARG A 498 25.91 0.72 24.89
CA ARG A 498 24.51 1.08 24.73
C ARG A 498 23.97 0.32 23.54
N PHE A 499 22.86 -0.40 23.74
CA PHE A 499 22.11 -1.07 22.68
C PHE A 499 21.83 -0.09 21.52
N SER A 500 22.22 -0.49 20.32
CA SER A 500 22.21 0.35 19.12
C SER A 500 21.96 -0.57 17.91
N PRO A 501 20.71 -1.02 17.70
CA PRO A 501 20.38 -1.89 16.56
C PRO A 501 20.67 -1.17 15.24
N GLY A 502 21.08 -1.90 14.22
CA GLY A 502 21.56 -1.34 12.95
C GLY A 502 22.96 -0.71 13.01
N ALA A 503 23.74 -0.96 14.07
CA ALA A 503 25.14 -0.55 14.12
C ALA A 503 26.03 -1.58 13.41
N LEU A 504 26.76 -1.16 12.37
CA LEU A 504 27.74 -2.02 11.72
C LEU A 504 29.04 -2.06 12.52
N VAL A 505 29.58 -3.26 12.72
CA VAL A 505 30.89 -3.51 13.31
C VAL A 505 31.77 -4.13 12.23
N THR A 506 33.00 -3.63 12.09
CA THR A 506 33.99 -4.18 11.15
C THR A 506 35.28 -4.53 11.88
N ALA A 507 35.70 -5.78 11.78
CA ALA A 507 37.03 -6.23 12.18
C ALA A 507 37.95 -6.27 10.95
N VAL A 508 39.01 -5.48 10.95
CA VAL A 508 40.08 -5.54 9.95
C VAL A 508 41.22 -6.40 10.48
N LEU A 509 41.47 -7.52 9.82
CA LEU A 509 42.50 -8.50 10.20
C LEU A 509 43.91 -8.06 9.73
N PRO A 510 44.99 -8.68 10.25
CA PRO A 510 46.37 -8.36 9.85
C PRO A 510 46.71 -8.72 8.39
N ASP A 511 45.94 -9.63 7.79
CA ASP A 511 46.02 -9.98 6.36
C ASP A 511 45.26 -8.99 5.44
N GLY A 512 44.57 -8.00 6.03
CA GLY A 512 43.76 -7.00 5.32
C GLY A 512 42.30 -7.41 5.07
N ARG A 513 41.88 -8.65 5.40
CA ARG A 513 40.46 -9.04 5.33
C ARG A 513 39.61 -8.16 6.25
N ARG A 514 38.37 -7.93 5.83
CA ARG A 514 37.40 -7.06 6.51
C ARG A 514 36.14 -7.87 6.81
N LEU A 515 35.98 -8.30 8.05
CA LEU A 515 34.78 -9.01 8.48
C LEU A 515 33.73 -7.98 8.91
N VAL A 516 32.55 -7.99 8.30
CA VAL A 516 31.43 -7.08 8.63
C VAL A 516 30.29 -7.87 9.26
N ARG A 517 29.67 -7.29 10.29
CA ARG A 517 28.48 -7.82 10.98
C ARG A 517 27.64 -6.65 11.50
N GLU A 518 26.33 -6.85 11.61
CA GLU A 518 25.37 -5.84 12.10
C GLU A 518 24.88 -6.18 13.53
N VAL A 519 24.50 -5.18 14.31
CA VAL A 519 23.75 -5.39 15.56
C VAL A 519 22.28 -5.58 15.22
N GLU A 520 21.89 -6.84 15.01
CA GLU A 520 20.49 -7.24 14.79
C GLU A 520 19.68 -7.23 16.09
N ALA A 521 18.35 -7.26 15.95
CA ALA A 521 17.40 -7.37 17.04
C ALA A 521 16.05 -7.90 16.50
N GLY A 522 15.80 -9.20 16.67
CA GLY A 522 14.77 -9.92 15.92
C GLY A 522 15.38 -10.59 14.71
N SER A 523 15.43 -11.91 14.74
CA SER A 523 16.16 -12.77 13.80
C SER A 523 15.53 -14.17 13.72
N SER A 524 16.02 -14.99 12.79
CA SER A 524 15.70 -16.41 12.67
C SER A 524 14.18 -16.64 12.49
N TYR A 525 13.65 -17.73 13.05
CA TYR A 525 12.23 -17.92 13.26
C TYR A 525 11.83 -17.43 14.65
N LEU A 526 11.28 -16.22 14.70
CA LEU A 526 10.63 -15.61 15.87
C LEU A 526 11.54 -15.39 17.10
N SER A 527 12.84 -15.21 16.89
CA SER A 527 13.87 -15.28 17.93
C SER A 527 14.75 -14.01 18.01
N SER A 528 15.77 -14.03 18.86
CA SER A 528 16.86 -13.03 18.88
C SER A 528 18.18 -13.64 19.32
N GLU A 529 19.23 -13.40 18.52
CA GLU A 529 20.61 -13.84 18.79
C GLU A 529 21.29 -13.10 19.94
N ASP A 530 22.52 -13.52 20.24
CA ASP A 530 23.43 -12.84 21.15
C ASP A 530 23.53 -11.33 20.86
N PRO A 531 23.25 -10.43 21.83
CA PRO A 531 23.36 -8.98 21.63
C PRO A 531 24.82 -8.47 21.55
N ARG A 532 25.80 -9.37 21.44
CA ARG A 532 27.22 -9.11 21.21
C ARG A 532 27.58 -9.57 19.81
N VAL A 533 28.17 -8.68 19.01
CA VAL A 533 28.63 -9.04 17.66
C VAL A 533 29.86 -9.93 17.76
N HIS A 534 29.81 -11.12 17.16
CA HIS A 534 30.88 -12.12 17.20
C HIS A 534 31.61 -12.22 15.85
N PHE A 535 32.90 -12.54 15.91
CA PHE A 535 33.77 -12.82 14.77
C PHE A 535 34.67 -14.02 15.09
N GLY A 536 34.73 -15.02 14.20
CA GLY A 536 35.93 -15.84 14.00
C GLY A 536 37.04 -15.03 13.34
N LEU A 537 38.29 -15.43 13.56
CA LEU A 537 39.50 -14.72 13.11
C LEU A 537 40.52 -15.67 12.44
N GLY A 538 40.24 -16.98 12.38
CA GLY A 538 41.16 -18.03 11.98
C GLY A 538 42.43 -18.03 12.83
N ALA A 539 43.58 -17.96 12.18
CA ALA A 539 44.88 -17.86 12.85
C ALA A 539 45.20 -16.45 13.42
N ALA A 540 44.35 -15.43 13.24
CA ALA A 540 44.68 -14.06 13.61
C ALA A 540 44.48 -13.78 15.11
N THR A 541 45.59 -13.75 15.86
CA THR A 541 45.64 -13.43 17.30
C THR A 541 45.27 -11.98 17.67
N SER A 542 44.99 -11.13 16.69
CA SER A 542 44.52 -9.75 16.90
C SER A 542 43.81 -9.18 15.67
N VAL A 543 42.96 -8.19 15.91
CA VAL A 543 42.30 -7.34 14.90
C VAL A 543 43.06 -6.02 14.82
N SER A 544 43.67 -5.75 13.67
CA SER A 544 44.47 -4.54 13.42
C SER A 544 43.65 -3.26 13.56
N GLN A 545 42.39 -3.26 13.11
CA GLN A 545 41.46 -2.15 13.33
C GLN A 545 40.02 -2.66 13.55
N LEU A 546 39.48 -2.40 14.74
CA LEU A 546 38.05 -2.57 15.03
C LEU A 546 37.33 -1.24 14.81
N ILE A 547 36.29 -1.24 13.98
CA ILE A 547 35.48 -0.07 13.63
C ILE A 547 34.01 -0.33 14.03
N VAL A 548 33.32 0.67 14.58
CA VAL A 548 31.87 0.64 14.84
C VAL A 548 31.21 1.88 14.25
N ARG A 549 30.29 1.69 13.29
CA ARG A 549 29.45 2.72 12.66
C ARG A 549 28.03 2.64 13.25
N TYR A 550 27.65 3.63 14.06
CA TYR A 550 26.31 3.74 14.62
C TYR A 550 25.29 4.27 13.58
N PRO A 551 23.99 3.97 13.69
CA PRO A 551 22.95 4.48 12.78
C PRO A 551 22.93 6.01 12.61
N ASP A 552 23.32 6.77 13.64
CA ASP A 552 23.42 8.24 13.56
C ASP A 552 24.73 8.76 12.93
N GLY A 553 25.40 7.93 12.13
CA GLY A 553 26.61 8.27 11.37
C GLY A 553 27.87 8.48 12.23
N ARG A 554 27.82 8.24 13.54
CA ARG A 554 29.02 8.30 14.40
C ARG A 554 29.87 7.05 14.21
N THR A 555 31.18 7.24 14.13
CA THR A 555 32.15 6.14 14.07
C THR A 555 33.04 6.13 15.32
N VAL A 556 33.35 4.93 15.82
CA VAL A 556 34.44 4.66 16.78
C VAL A 556 35.43 3.72 16.11
N SER A 557 36.72 3.92 16.36
CA SER A 557 37.78 3.01 15.93
C SER A 557 38.72 2.69 17.09
N ARG A 558 39.25 1.47 17.12
CA ARG A 558 40.36 1.03 17.98
C ARG A 558 41.36 0.24 17.15
N ALA A 559 42.65 0.52 17.30
CA ALA A 559 43.71 -0.26 16.66
C ALA A 559 44.19 -1.39 17.59
N ASN A 560 44.80 -2.42 17.02
CA ASN A 560 45.53 -3.49 17.72
C ASN A 560 44.72 -4.14 18.86
N VAL A 561 43.49 -4.54 18.57
CA VAL A 561 42.60 -5.21 19.52
C VAL A 561 42.97 -6.70 19.57
N PRO A 562 43.50 -7.25 20.67
CA PRO A 562 43.89 -8.66 20.70
C PRO A 562 42.67 -9.58 20.73
N ALA A 563 42.84 -10.79 20.24
CA ALA A 563 41.80 -11.82 20.18
C ALA A 563 41.45 -12.42 21.56
N ASP A 564 40.54 -13.39 21.50
CA ASP A 564 40.09 -14.30 22.57
C ASP A 564 39.48 -13.59 23.77
N ARG A 565 38.59 -12.62 23.49
CA ARG A 565 37.97 -11.76 24.50
C ARG A 565 36.67 -11.09 24.05
N ILE A 566 35.90 -10.67 25.03
CA ILE A 566 34.77 -9.75 24.88
C ILE A 566 35.29 -8.30 25.05
N VAL A 567 35.06 -7.43 24.07
CA VAL A 567 35.46 -6.01 24.07
C VAL A 567 34.23 -5.11 24.20
N VAL A 568 34.24 -4.24 25.22
CA VAL A 568 33.19 -3.23 25.41
C VAL A 568 33.53 -1.95 24.65
N VAL A 569 32.65 -1.52 23.73
CA VAL A 569 32.81 -0.29 22.93
C VAL A 569 31.79 0.77 23.38
N HIS A 570 32.29 1.96 23.74
CA HIS A 570 31.47 3.08 24.17
C HIS A 570 31.26 4.08 23.01
N ARG A 571 29.99 4.47 22.78
CA ARG A 571 29.61 5.48 21.78
C ARG A 571 30.19 6.86 22.16
N PRO A 572 30.64 7.71 21.21
CA PRO A 572 31.27 8.97 21.54
C PRO A 572 30.31 9.93 22.23
N ARG A 573 30.78 10.67 23.24
CA ARG A 573 30.04 11.80 23.82
C ARG A 573 29.79 12.83 22.71
N ARG A 574 28.55 13.29 22.59
CA ARG A 574 28.13 14.25 21.56
C ARG A 574 28.85 15.58 21.78
N ALA A 575 29.80 15.91 20.91
CA ALA A 575 30.38 17.25 20.85
C ALA A 575 29.28 18.29 20.58
N ALA A 576 29.40 19.48 21.17
CA ALA A 576 28.50 20.58 20.88
C ALA A 576 28.74 21.04 19.43
N ALA A 577 27.73 20.88 18.57
CA ALA A 577 27.87 21.17 17.14
C ALA A 577 28.04 22.68 16.90
N ALA A 578 29.28 23.11 16.63
CA ALA A 578 29.60 24.48 16.27
C ALA A 578 28.89 24.87 14.97
N ARG A 579 28.08 25.94 14.98
CA ARG A 579 27.36 26.42 13.80
C ARG A 579 28.24 27.32 12.94
N THR A 580 29.22 26.74 12.24
CA THR A 580 30.08 27.42 11.26
C THR A 580 29.35 27.69 9.93
N GLY A 581 28.32 28.55 9.99
CA GLY A 581 27.55 28.97 8.82
C GLY A 581 28.30 29.94 7.91
N ARG A 582 29.26 29.45 7.12
CA ARG A 582 29.92 30.26 6.07
C ARG A 582 28.90 30.62 4.99
N ARG A 583 28.51 31.90 4.94
CA ARG A 583 27.58 32.43 3.95
C ARG A 583 28.29 32.47 2.58
N LEU A 584 27.74 31.76 1.59
CA LEU A 584 28.07 31.96 0.18
C LEU A 584 26.90 32.70 -0.49
N SER A 585 27.22 33.61 -1.39
CA SER A 585 26.26 34.38 -2.20
C SER A 585 25.93 33.63 -3.50
N GLY A 586 24.68 33.68 -3.98
CA GLY A 586 24.40 33.24 -5.35
C GLY A 586 22.95 32.93 -5.73
N THR A 587 22.08 32.54 -4.80
CA THR A 587 20.65 32.21 -5.07
C THR A 587 19.79 32.37 -3.82
N ALA A 588 18.46 32.33 -4.01
CA ALA A 588 17.52 32.14 -2.90
C ALA A 588 17.48 30.64 -2.47
N PRO A 589 17.39 30.30 -1.17
CA PRO A 589 17.58 28.94 -0.66
C PRO A 589 16.47 27.93 -1.04
N TYR A 590 15.46 28.37 -1.80
CA TYR A 590 14.37 27.56 -2.35
C TYR A 590 14.46 27.36 -3.87
N LEU A 591 15.46 27.95 -4.54
CA LEU A 591 15.73 27.81 -5.98
C LEU A 591 16.91 26.86 -6.21
N ILE A 592 16.84 26.01 -7.24
CA ILE A 592 17.92 25.10 -7.65
C ILE A 592 19.00 25.90 -8.41
N ASP A 593 20.26 25.76 -8.01
CA ASP A 593 21.39 26.49 -8.62
C ASP A 593 21.65 25.98 -10.05
N GLY A 594 21.86 26.89 -11.01
CA GLY A 594 22.12 26.54 -12.41
C GLY A 594 20.92 25.93 -13.17
N CYS A 595 19.74 25.89 -12.57
CA CYS A 595 18.54 25.33 -13.20
C CYS A 595 17.95 26.28 -14.25
N ALA A 596 17.75 25.77 -15.47
CA ALA A 596 16.93 26.41 -16.49
C ALA A 596 15.46 26.05 -16.26
N ARG A 597 14.60 27.05 -16.04
CA ARG A 597 13.16 26.84 -15.84
C ARG A 597 12.51 26.45 -17.17
N ALA A 598 11.63 25.45 -17.14
CA ALA A 598 10.89 25.02 -18.31
C ALA A 598 9.96 26.14 -18.81
N ASP A 599 9.85 26.26 -20.14
CA ASP A 599 8.77 27.03 -20.75
C ASP A 599 7.42 26.36 -20.43
N LEU A 600 6.43 27.17 -20.06
CA LEU A 600 5.08 26.70 -19.76
C LEU A 600 4.19 26.67 -21.01
N HIS A 601 4.68 27.19 -22.15
CA HIS A 601 3.97 27.31 -23.43
C HIS A 601 2.66 28.11 -23.29
N GLY A 602 2.77 29.30 -22.68
CA GLY A 602 1.63 30.22 -22.45
C GLY A 602 0.70 29.87 -21.28
N ARG A 603 0.83 28.68 -20.67
CA ARG A 603 0.07 28.28 -19.47
C ARG A 603 0.60 28.99 -18.22
N SER A 604 -0.27 29.27 -17.25
CA SER A 604 0.18 29.73 -15.93
C SER A 604 0.68 28.57 -15.05
N VAL A 605 1.40 28.86 -13.97
CA VAL A 605 1.78 27.82 -13.01
C VAL A 605 0.57 27.19 -12.30
N ALA A 606 -0.56 27.90 -12.17
CA ALA A 606 -1.78 27.33 -11.61
C ALA A 606 -2.36 26.24 -12.51
N ARG A 607 -2.37 26.45 -13.83
CA ARG A 607 -2.71 25.42 -14.82
C ARG A 607 -1.76 24.23 -14.77
N VAL A 608 -0.45 24.46 -14.54
CA VAL A 608 0.52 23.37 -14.36
C VAL A 608 0.19 22.50 -13.13
N TRP A 609 -0.24 23.12 -12.02
CA TRP A 609 -0.63 22.39 -10.81
C TRP A 609 -2.01 21.73 -10.90
N ASP A 610 -2.94 22.28 -11.68
CA ASP A 610 -4.20 21.63 -12.02
C ASP A 610 -3.98 20.36 -12.87
N GLU A 611 -3.19 20.44 -13.95
CA GLU A 611 -2.84 19.26 -14.78
C GLU A 611 -2.12 18.17 -13.96
N ALA A 612 -1.21 18.56 -13.06
CA ALA A 612 -0.52 17.63 -12.16
C ALA A 612 -1.46 16.99 -11.13
N MET A 613 -2.53 17.68 -10.73
CA MET A 613 -3.56 17.17 -9.84
C MET A 613 -4.55 16.25 -10.57
N LEU A 614 -4.91 16.57 -11.82
CA LEU A 614 -5.69 15.69 -12.70
C LEU A 614 -4.91 14.41 -13.05
N ASP A 615 -3.60 14.50 -13.27
CA ASP A 615 -2.73 13.33 -13.42
C ASP A 615 -2.69 12.46 -12.14
N ALA A 616 -2.60 13.08 -10.96
CA ALA A 616 -2.71 12.35 -9.69
C ALA A 616 -4.06 11.63 -9.52
N ILE A 617 -5.18 12.27 -9.94
CA ILE A 617 -6.52 11.68 -9.92
C ILE A 617 -6.61 10.44 -10.82
N ARG A 618 -6.14 10.53 -12.07
CA ARG A 618 -6.14 9.41 -13.04
C ARG A 618 -5.44 8.16 -12.50
N ARG A 619 -4.42 8.35 -11.66
CA ARG A 619 -3.58 7.30 -11.05
C ARG A 619 -4.13 6.71 -9.74
N ASP A 620 -5.19 7.25 -9.16
CA ASP A 620 -5.75 6.78 -7.88
C ASP A 620 -7.06 5.98 -8.07
N LEU A 621 -7.56 5.36 -7.00
CA LEU A 621 -8.87 4.72 -7.01
C LEU A 621 -9.99 5.78 -7.18
N PRO A 622 -10.92 5.63 -8.14
CA PRO A 622 -12.00 6.60 -8.38
C PRO A 622 -12.88 6.90 -7.15
N ALA A 623 -12.58 8.00 -6.47
CA ALA A 623 -13.32 8.51 -5.32
C ALA A 623 -13.81 9.95 -5.58
N PRO A 624 -14.90 10.17 -6.34
CA PRO A 624 -15.33 11.50 -6.79
C PRO A 624 -15.51 12.54 -5.68
N THR A 625 -15.90 12.11 -4.49
CA THR A 625 -15.99 12.93 -3.26
C THR A 625 -14.63 13.45 -2.82
N THR A 626 -13.67 12.54 -2.62
CA THR A 626 -12.28 12.85 -2.26
C THR A 626 -11.60 13.69 -3.35
N HIS A 627 -11.87 13.39 -4.63
CA HIS A 627 -11.31 14.13 -5.76
C HIS A 627 -11.83 15.56 -5.82
N ALA A 628 -13.14 15.79 -5.68
CA ALA A 628 -13.72 17.14 -5.63
C ALA A 628 -13.15 17.98 -4.48
N ARG A 629 -12.94 17.36 -3.31
CA ARG A 629 -12.28 18.00 -2.16
C ARG A 629 -10.81 18.30 -2.41
N ASN A 630 -10.05 17.36 -2.99
CA ASN A 630 -8.64 17.56 -3.32
C ASN A 630 -8.47 18.70 -4.33
N LEU A 631 -9.30 18.74 -5.37
CA LEU A 631 -9.41 19.84 -6.33
C LEU A 631 -9.63 21.18 -5.60
N PHE A 632 -10.64 21.26 -4.73
CA PHE A 632 -10.95 22.51 -4.02
C PHE A 632 -9.85 22.94 -3.05
N ASP A 633 -9.35 22.06 -2.19
CA ASP A 633 -8.34 22.42 -1.18
C ASP A 633 -7.03 22.89 -1.82
N VAL A 634 -6.65 22.32 -2.97
CA VAL A 634 -5.49 22.79 -3.75
C VAL A 634 -5.80 24.13 -4.42
N SER A 635 -6.94 24.28 -5.10
CA SER A 635 -7.32 25.57 -5.73
C SER A 635 -7.46 26.70 -4.71
N ALA A 636 -7.98 26.44 -3.51
CA ALA A 636 -8.03 27.38 -2.40
C ALA A 636 -6.63 27.69 -1.84
N ALA A 637 -5.72 26.72 -1.78
CA ALA A 637 -4.33 26.97 -1.41
C ALA A 637 -3.56 27.78 -2.49
N MET A 638 -3.90 27.63 -3.77
CA MET A 638 -3.38 28.48 -4.86
C MET A 638 -3.98 29.90 -4.80
N TRP A 639 -5.28 30.01 -4.50
CA TRP A 639 -5.95 31.30 -4.30
C TRP A 639 -5.35 32.08 -3.13
N ASP A 640 -5.15 31.46 -1.97
CA ASP A 640 -4.48 32.09 -0.81
C ASP A 640 -3.09 32.62 -1.16
N ALA A 641 -2.33 31.86 -1.97
CA ALA A 641 -0.99 32.25 -2.41
C ALA A 641 -1.01 33.42 -3.43
N TRP A 642 -2.08 33.55 -4.21
CA TRP A 642 -2.30 34.69 -5.12
C TRP A 642 -2.77 35.94 -4.36
N ALA A 643 -3.75 35.76 -3.47
CA ALA A 643 -4.43 36.80 -2.69
C ALA A 643 -3.58 37.37 -1.54
N ALA A 644 -2.54 36.66 -1.09
CA ALA A 644 -1.56 37.20 -0.15
C ALA A 644 -0.80 38.43 -0.69
N TYR A 645 -0.67 38.54 -2.02
CA TYR A 645 -0.03 39.67 -2.70
C TYR A 645 -1.02 40.61 -3.41
N ASP A 646 -2.33 40.49 -3.12
CA ASP A 646 -3.36 41.45 -3.55
C ASP A 646 -3.85 42.23 -2.32
N PRO A 647 -3.93 43.57 -2.33
CA PRO A 647 -4.30 44.33 -1.14
C PRO A 647 -5.79 44.22 -0.78
N ALA A 648 -6.67 43.85 -1.72
CA ALA A 648 -8.11 43.81 -1.52
C ALA A 648 -8.64 42.39 -1.28
N ALA A 649 -8.24 41.42 -2.10
CA ALA A 649 -8.84 40.08 -2.13
C ALA A 649 -8.73 39.30 -0.79
N ASP A 650 -9.77 38.58 -0.37
CA ASP A 650 -9.74 37.73 0.83
C ASP A 650 -9.07 36.37 0.56
N GLY A 651 -8.28 35.87 1.52
CA GLY A 651 -7.82 34.46 1.54
C GLY A 651 -8.80 33.54 2.28
N TYR A 652 -8.83 32.25 1.94
CA TYR A 652 -9.71 31.20 2.47
C TYR A 652 -9.15 30.52 3.73
N PHE A 653 -7.92 29.97 3.68
CA PHE A 653 -7.28 29.32 4.84
C PHE A 653 -6.45 30.29 5.69
N VAL A 654 -5.84 31.29 5.08
CA VAL A 654 -5.05 32.34 5.74
C VAL A 654 -5.52 33.74 5.35
N THR A 655 -5.19 34.73 6.18
CA THR A 655 -5.44 36.16 5.94
C THR A 655 -4.14 36.97 5.84
N GLN A 656 -3.00 36.30 5.62
CA GLN A 656 -1.70 36.95 5.52
C GLN A 656 -1.63 37.86 4.28
N LYS A 657 -1.05 39.04 4.44
CA LYS A 657 -0.66 39.96 3.36
C LYS A 657 0.85 40.11 3.36
N ASP A 658 1.47 39.92 2.21
CA ASP A 658 2.91 40.01 1.98
C ASP A 658 3.23 41.00 0.84
N GLN A 659 4.46 41.50 0.80
CA GLN A 659 4.99 42.40 -0.23
C GLN A 659 6.20 41.73 -0.88
N ALA A 660 6.42 41.94 -2.19
CA ALA A 660 7.55 41.38 -2.92
C ALA A 660 8.04 42.34 -4.03
N PRO A 661 9.35 42.43 -4.32
CA PRO A 661 9.87 43.23 -5.44
C PRO A 661 9.41 42.73 -6.81
N ASP A 662 9.21 41.42 -6.93
CA ASP A 662 8.52 40.76 -8.03
C ASP A 662 7.35 39.98 -7.43
N VAL A 663 6.14 40.51 -7.62
CA VAL A 663 4.91 39.94 -7.07
C VAL A 663 4.52 38.65 -7.80
N ASP A 664 4.78 38.54 -9.10
CA ASP A 664 4.27 37.41 -9.87
C ASP A 664 5.19 36.19 -9.73
N ALA A 665 6.51 36.35 -9.73
CA ALA A 665 7.43 35.28 -9.33
C ALA A 665 7.24 34.86 -7.86
N ALA A 666 6.83 35.79 -6.98
CA ALA A 666 6.47 35.47 -5.60
C ALA A 666 5.18 34.65 -5.51
N ARG A 667 4.13 35.04 -6.23
CA ARG A 667 2.88 34.27 -6.37
C ARG A 667 3.13 32.87 -6.91
N GLU A 668 3.88 32.74 -8.01
CA GLU A 668 4.17 31.44 -8.61
C GLU A 668 4.93 30.50 -7.66
N THR A 669 5.89 31.06 -6.92
CA THR A 669 6.65 30.31 -5.92
C THR A 669 5.74 29.91 -4.75
N ALA A 670 4.91 30.81 -4.23
CA ALA A 670 3.99 30.51 -3.14
C ALA A 670 2.93 29.47 -3.54
N ILE A 671 2.35 29.59 -4.74
CA ILE A 671 1.42 28.62 -5.34
C ILE A 671 2.08 27.24 -5.43
N SER A 672 3.31 27.16 -5.95
CA SER A 672 3.97 25.88 -6.17
C SER A 672 4.32 25.15 -4.87
N TYR A 673 4.83 25.87 -3.85
CA TYR A 673 5.05 25.29 -2.53
C TYR A 673 3.75 24.98 -1.78
N ALA A 674 2.63 25.66 -2.08
CA ALA A 674 1.33 25.35 -1.51
C ALA A 674 0.75 24.05 -2.13
N ALA A 675 0.60 24.02 -3.46
CA ALA A 675 0.02 22.89 -4.19
C ALA A 675 0.83 21.59 -3.96
N TYR A 676 2.16 21.64 -4.12
CA TYR A 676 3.05 20.48 -3.90
C TYR A 676 2.84 19.84 -2.52
N ARG A 677 2.75 20.66 -1.47
CA ARG A 677 2.63 20.18 -0.08
C ARG A 677 1.23 19.65 0.26
N VAL A 678 0.17 20.23 -0.31
CA VAL A 678 -1.19 19.68 -0.17
C VAL A 678 -1.32 18.36 -0.93
N LEU A 679 -0.84 18.29 -2.17
CA LEU A 679 -0.91 17.08 -3.00
C LEU A 679 -0.11 15.91 -2.40
N LEU A 680 1.11 16.15 -1.88
CA LEU A 680 1.88 15.14 -1.14
C LEU A 680 1.15 14.59 0.09
N TRP A 681 0.31 15.39 0.76
CA TRP A 681 -0.51 14.90 1.88
C TRP A 681 -1.73 14.13 1.39
N ARG A 682 -2.51 14.68 0.44
CA ARG A 682 -3.74 14.07 -0.05
C ARG A 682 -3.51 12.70 -0.70
N TYR A 683 -2.40 12.52 -1.42
CA TYR A 683 -2.04 11.27 -2.10
C TYR A 683 -1.02 10.41 -1.32
N SER A 684 -0.92 10.59 0.00
CA SER A 684 -0.01 9.77 0.84
C SER A 684 -0.47 8.33 1.10
N TYR A 685 -1.63 7.93 0.58
CA TYR A 685 -2.20 6.58 0.66
C TYR A 685 -2.85 6.14 -0.67
N SER A 686 -2.48 6.76 -1.79
CA SER A 686 -3.06 6.45 -3.09
C SER A 686 -2.48 5.18 -3.69
N ALA A 687 -3.26 4.50 -4.52
CA ALA A 687 -2.89 3.20 -5.12
C ALA A 687 -1.58 3.25 -5.93
N ASN A 688 -1.19 4.44 -6.42
CA ASN A 688 0.07 4.69 -7.13
C ASN A 688 0.90 5.84 -6.51
N MET A 689 0.88 5.98 -5.18
CA MET A 689 1.57 7.04 -4.42
C MET A 689 2.96 7.38 -4.96
N GLN A 690 3.82 6.38 -5.19
CA GLN A 690 5.20 6.61 -5.61
C GLN A 690 5.30 7.33 -6.96
N VAL A 691 4.55 6.86 -7.96
CA VAL A 691 4.53 7.45 -9.32
C VAL A 691 4.00 8.89 -9.26
N THR A 692 2.93 9.11 -8.48
CA THR A 692 2.36 10.43 -8.22
C THR A 692 3.38 11.36 -7.56
N PHE A 693 4.10 10.91 -6.52
CA PHE A 693 5.11 11.71 -5.82
C PHE A 693 6.30 12.06 -6.71
N ASP A 694 6.71 11.17 -7.61
CA ASP A 694 7.77 11.41 -8.58
C ASP A 694 7.36 12.39 -9.68
N GLU A 695 6.08 12.44 -10.08
CA GLU A 695 5.51 13.48 -10.96
C GLU A 695 5.47 14.84 -10.26
N LEU A 696 4.85 14.92 -9.07
CA LEU A 696 4.81 16.15 -8.26
C LEU A 696 6.22 16.69 -7.98
N GLY A 697 7.20 15.79 -7.79
CA GLY A 697 8.61 16.13 -7.67
C GLY A 697 9.26 16.60 -8.97
N ARG A 698 8.87 16.08 -10.14
CA ARG A 698 9.31 16.56 -11.46
C ARG A 698 8.76 17.95 -11.76
N VAL A 699 7.50 18.23 -11.45
CA VAL A 699 6.88 19.57 -11.59
C VAL A 699 7.62 20.62 -10.74
N MET A 700 7.95 20.32 -9.48
CA MET A 700 8.77 21.23 -8.67
C MET A 700 10.16 21.49 -9.27
N ARG A 701 10.79 20.47 -9.88
CA ARG A 701 12.12 20.59 -10.50
C ARG A 701 12.10 21.36 -11.83
N SER A 702 11.09 21.18 -12.68
CA SER A 702 10.96 21.95 -13.94
C SER A 702 10.68 23.44 -13.70
N LEU A 703 10.05 23.76 -12.57
CA LEU A 703 9.89 25.13 -12.04
C LEU A 703 11.12 25.64 -11.24
N CYS A 704 12.21 24.87 -11.20
CA CYS A 704 13.46 25.16 -10.49
C CYS A 704 13.36 25.32 -8.96
N TYR A 705 12.38 24.69 -8.30
CA TYR A 705 12.18 24.76 -6.85
C TYR A 705 12.79 23.56 -6.09
N ARG A 706 13.53 23.84 -5.00
CA ARG A 706 14.08 22.81 -4.11
C ARG A 706 12.99 22.17 -3.24
N ILE A 707 12.56 20.96 -3.58
CA ILE A 707 11.60 20.17 -2.78
C ILE A 707 12.01 19.97 -1.30
N SER A 708 13.29 20.10 -0.96
CA SER A 708 13.82 20.07 0.42
C SER A 708 13.58 21.35 1.24
N PHE A 709 13.12 22.45 0.62
CA PHE A 709 12.78 23.67 1.33
C PHE A 709 11.42 23.53 2.05
N THR A 710 11.48 23.51 3.39
CA THR A 710 10.35 23.23 4.29
C THR A 710 10.11 24.31 5.34
N SER A 711 10.81 25.45 5.27
CA SER A 711 10.62 26.50 6.27
C SER A 711 9.25 27.12 6.10
N THR A 712 8.40 27.04 7.12
CA THR A 712 7.22 27.90 7.29
C THR A 712 7.58 29.28 7.88
N LYS A 713 8.84 29.46 8.32
CA LYS A 713 9.36 30.68 8.94
C LYS A 713 10.06 31.57 7.91
N GLY A 714 9.90 32.88 8.07
CA GLY A 714 10.49 33.92 7.23
C GLY A 714 9.54 34.44 6.13
N PRO A 715 9.88 35.58 5.50
CA PRO A 715 9.02 36.29 4.54
C PRO A 715 9.13 35.77 3.10
N SER A 716 9.85 34.67 2.83
CA SER A 716 9.98 34.18 1.45
C SER A 716 8.66 33.59 0.93
N PRO A 717 8.35 33.71 -0.37
CA PRO A 717 7.14 33.15 -0.95
C PRO A 717 7.07 31.62 -0.80
N ALA A 718 8.21 30.92 -0.89
CA ALA A 718 8.28 29.49 -0.59
C ALA A 718 7.90 29.17 0.87
N ALA A 719 8.15 30.08 1.82
CA ALA A 719 7.73 29.91 3.21
C ALA A 719 6.24 30.24 3.40
N LEU A 720 5.69 31.21 2.65
CA LEU A 720 4.26 31.45 2.55
C LEU A 720 3.52 30.22 2.01
N GLY A 721 3.96 29.64 0.89
CA GLY A 721 3.36 28.43 0.33
C GLY A 721 3.34 27.25 1.32
N ASN A 722 4.47 27.00 2.00
CA ASN A 722 4.52 26.00 3.09
C ASN A 722 3.58 26.35 4.27
N ARG A 723 3.34 27.64 4.60
CA ARG A 723 2.36 28.06 5.64
C ARG A 723 0.92 27.79 5.21
N ILE A 724 0.57 28.11 3.97
CA ILE A 724 -0.76 27.92 3.39
C ILE A 724 -1.11 26.44 3.33
N ALA A 725 -0.22 25.60 2.77
CA ALA A 725 -0.43 24.15 2.75
C ALA A 725 -0.63 23.58 4.17
N ALA A 726 0.19 24.01 5.13
CA ALA A 726 0.01 23.59 6.52
C ALA A 726 -1.34 24.05 7.11
N ALA A 727 -1.94 25.15 6.63
CA ALA A 727 -3.29 25.58 7.01
C ALA A 727 -4.38 24.70 6.37
N ALA A 728 -4.32 24.45 5.07
CA ALA A 728 -5.22 23.53 4.35
C ALA A 728 -5.21 22.10 4.95
N ILE A 729 -4.02 21.57 5.26
CA ILE A 729 -3.85 20.27 5.92
C ILE A 729 -4.48 20.25 7.33
N ARG A 730 -4.33 21.34 8.11
CA ARG A 730 -4.97 21.46 9.45
C ARG A 730 -6.49 21.62 9.38
N PHE A 731 -7.00 22.26 8.33
CA PHE A 731 -8.43 22.36 8.04
C PHE A 731 -8.99 20.98 7.68
N GLY A 732 -8.37 20.29 6.72
CA GLY A 732 -8.82 19.00 6.22
C GLY A 732 -8.97 17.92 7.30
N ARG A 733 -8.03 17.88 8.26
CA ARG A 733 -8.09 16.97 9.41
C ARG A 733 -9.24 17.24 10.40
N LYS A 734 -10.10 18.24 10.16
CA LYS A 734 -11.21 18.68 11.00
C LYS A 734 -12.47 19.06 10.22
N ASP A 735 -12.53 18.80 8.92
CA ASP A 735 -13.62 19.25 8.04
C ASP A 735 -14.87 18.35 8.08
N GLY A 736 -14.75 17.10 8.53
CA GLY A 736 -15.83 16.09 8.53
C GLY A 736 -15.58 14.89 7.60
N SER A 737 -14.57 14.95 6.73
CA SER A 737 -14.23 13.93 5.72
C SER A 737 -13.79 12.56 6.28
N LEU A 738 -13.45 12.47 7.56
CA LEU A 738 -12.77 11.30 8.16
C LEU A 738 -11.41 10.98 7.52
N GLU A 739 -10.69 11.99 7.00
CA GLU A 739 -9.35 11.84 6.39
C GLU A 739 -8.34 11.03 7.24
N ARG A 740 -8.41 11.09 8.58
CA ARG A 740 -7.54 10.29 9.48
C ARG A 740 -7.85 8.78 9.45
N LEU A 741 -9.01 8.39 8.93
CA LEU A 741 -9.48 7.01 8.74
C LEU A 741 -9.56 6.68 7.24
N HIS A 742 -8.74 7.35 6.40
CA HIS A 742 -8.70 7.14 4.95
C HIS A 742 -10.08 7.30 4.27
N TYR A 743 -10.89 8.21 4.81
CA TYR A 743 -12.26 8.49 4.34
C TYR A 743 -13.26 7.33 4.52
N ALA A 744 -12.91 6.28 5.29
CA ALA A 744 -13.83 5.21 5.64
C ALA A 744 -14.86 5.66 6.69
N ASP A 745 -16.10 5.19 6.54
CA ASP A 745 -17.18 5.33 7.52
C ASP A 745 -17.65 3.95 7.98
N GLU A 746 -17.04 3.47 9.06
CA GLU A 746 -17.37 2.20 9.73
C GLU A 746 -18.79 2.17 10.33
N SER A 747 -19.52 3.30 10.34
CA SER A 747 -20.92 3.35 10.82
C SER A 747 -21.97 2.96 9.78
N TYR A 748 -21.58 2.79 8.51
CA TYR A 748 -22.55 2.44 7.46
C TYR A 748 -22.78 0.93 7.36
N VAL A 749 -24.06 0.55 7.43
CA VAL A 749 -24.55 -0.80 7.10
C VAL A 749 -25.64 -0.64 6.03
N PRO A 750 -25.55 -1.33 4.88
CA PRO A 750 -26.61 -1.31 3.87
C PRO A 750 -27.84 -2.09 4.36
N VAL A 751 -29.04 -1.66 3.94
CA VAL A 751 -30.30 -2.33 4.29
C VAL A 751 -30.45 -3.67 3.58
N ASN A 752 -29.93 -3.78 2.34
CA ASN A 752 -29.98 -5.01 1.55
C ASN A 752 -28.62 -5.73 1.54
N GLY A 753 -28.65 -7.06 1.68
CA GLY A 753 -27.50 -7.93 1.44
C GLY A 753 -27.08 -7.94 -0.04
N PRO A 754 -25.82 -8.29 -0.37
CA PRO A 754 -25.26 -8.02 -1.69
C PRO A 754 -25.89 -8.83 -2.83
N LEU A 755 -26.07 -8.17 -3.99
CA LEU A 755 -26.53 -8.79 -5.23
C LEU A 755 -25.35 -9.47 -5.94
N VAL A 756 -25.36 -10.81 -6.02
CA VAL A 756 -24.37 -11.59 -6.78
C VAL A 756 -24.69 -11.48 -8.27
N VAL A 757 -23.95 -10.63 -9.00
CA VAL A 757 -24.36 -10.23 -10.38
C VAL A 757 -24.38 -11.39 -11.37
N SER A 758 -23.48 -12.38 -11.18
CA SER A 758 -23.39 -13.62 -11.97
C SER A 758 -24.52 -14.63 -11.69
N GLN A 759 -25.35 -14.40 -10.66
CA GLN A 759 -26.56 -15.17 -10.40
C GLN A 759 -27.80 -14.44 -10.93
N PRO A 760 -28.88 -15.18 -11.26
CA PRO A 760 -30.18 -14.61 -11.59
C PRO A 760 -30.90 -14.01 -10.37
N GLY A 761 -31.75 -13.00 -10.63
CA GLY A 761 -32.65 -12.40 -9.66
C GLY A 761 -31.97 -11.45 -8.67
N THR A 762 -32.67 -11.15 -7.58
CA THR A 762 -32.12 -10.56 -6.35
C THR A 762 -33.07 -10.81 -5.18
N ALA A 763 -32.52 -10.98 -3.98
CA ALA A 763 -33.27 -10.90 -2.73
C ALA A 763 -32.99 -9.56 -2.05
N MET A 764 -34.03 -8.82 -1.69
CA MET A 764 -33.93 -7.54 -0.95
C MET A 764 -34.84 -7.57 0.28
N HIS A 765 -34.39 -6.92 1.35
CA HIS A 765 -35.19 -6.68 2.55
C HIS A 765 -36.13 -5.48 2.34
N ASP A 766 -35.63 -4.41 1.71
CA ASP A 766 -36.44 -3.29 1.26
C ASP A 766 -36.02 -2.92 -0.17
N PRO A 767 -36.85 -3.21 -1.19
CA PRO A 767 -36.50 -2.96 -2.60
C PRO A 767 -36.36 -1.47 -2.94
N THR A 768 -36.79 -0.54 -2.08
CA THR A 768 -36.56 0.90 -2.30
C THR A 768 -35.13 1.34 -1.92
N PHE A 769 -34.38 0.53 -1.18
CA PHE A 769 -33.04 0.82 -0.69
C PHE A 769 -31.91 0.25 -1.58
N TRP A 770 -30.73 0.86 -1.46
CA TRP A 770 -29.53 0.46 -2.17
C TRP A 770 -29.05 -0.91 -1.73
N GLN A 771 -28.52 -1.63 -2.71
CA GLN A 771 -27.97 -2.96 -2.56
C GLN A 771 -26.54 -2.93 -3.12
N PRO A 772 -25.52 -3.31 -2.33
CA PRO A 772 -24.16 -3.42 -2.83
C PRO A 772 -24.08 -4.58 -3.83
N LEU A 773 -23.24 -4.45 -4.86
CA LEU A 773 -22.99 -5.57 -5.78
C LEU A 773 -21.87 -6.47 -5.25
N ALA A 774 -21.98 -7.78 -5.51
CA ALA A 774 -20.90 -8.74 -5.44
C ALA A 774 -20.47 -9.11 -6.87
N LEU A 775 -19.18 -8.95 -7.17
CA LEU A 775 -18.57 -9.15 -8.48
C LEU A 775 -17.45 -10.19 -8.38
N ASP A 776 -17.35 -11.07 -9.38
CA ASP A 776 -16.29 -12.10 -9.43
C ASP A 776 -14.89 -11.49 -9.59
N GLN A 777 -14.81 -10.36 -10.30
CA GLN A 777 -13.65 -9.46 -10.35
C GLN A 777 -14.12 -8.01 -10.20
N ASN A 778 -13.45 -7.24 -9.35
CA ASN A 778 -13.78 -5.84 -9.05
C ASN A 778 -12.63 -4.95 -9.55
N VAL A 779 -12.85 -4.22 -10.64
CA VAL A 779 -11.84 -3.39 -11.29
C VAL A 779 -12.43 -2.02 -11.58
N ALA A 780 -11.77 -0.97 -11.11
CA ALA A 780 -12.21 0.41 -11.27
C ALA A 780 -12.24 0.85 -12.74
N GLN A 781 -12.92 1.97 -13.01
CA GLN A 781 -13.08 2.53 -14.35
C GLN A 781 -11.74 2.74 -15.09
N ASN A 782 -10.68 3.16 -14.38
CA ASN A 782 -9.31 3.32 -14.88
C ASN A 782 -8.46 2.03 -14.93
N GLY A 783 -9.02 0.86 -14.61
CA GLY A 783 -8.31 -0.42 -14.67
C GLY A 783 -7.54 -0.82 -13.41
N ILE A 784 -7.59 -0.02 -12.34
CA ILE A 784 -7.00 -0.41 -11.05
C ILE A 784 -7.89 -1.46 -10.37
N THR A 785 -7.31 -2.59 -9.97
CA THR A 785 -8.02 -3.64 -9.21
C THR A 785 -8.44 -3.11 -7.84
N VAL A 786 -9.71 -3.31 -7.47
CA VAL A 786 -10.26 -2.89 -6.19
C VAL A 786 -10.23 -4.09 -5.22
N PRO A 787 -9.67 -3.95 -4.00
CA PRO A 787 -9.69 -5.02 -3.01
C PRO A 787 -11.12 -5.42 -2.61
N GLY A 788 -11.40 -6.72 -2.59
CA GLY A 788 -12.68 -7.28 -2.17
C GLY A 788 -13.73 -7.42 -3.29
N LYS A 789 -14.51 -8.49 -3.21
CA LYS A 789 -15.57 -8.82 -4.20
C LYS A 789 -16.89 -8.06 -3.99
N VAL A 790 -17.12 -7.50 -2.80
CA VAL A 790 -18.38 -6.82 -2.42
C VAL A 790 -18.17 -5.32 -2.33
N GLN A 791 -19.10 -4.54 -2.88
CA GLN A 791 -19.07 -3.08 -2.82
C GLN A 791 -19.34 -2.52 -1.41
N ALA A 792 -18.48 -1.60 -0.97
CA ALA A 792 -18.74 -0.72 0.18
C ALA A 792 -19.18 0.68 -0.31
N PHE A 793 -20.00 1.40 0.47
CA PHE A 793 -20.45 2.75 0.10
C PHE A 793 -19.30 3.76 0.20
N ILE A 794 -18.72 4.12 -0.95
CA ILE A 794 -17.65 5.12 -1.05
C ILE A 794 -18.16 6.48 -0.56
N GLY A 795 -17.59 6.99 0.53
CA GLY A 795 -17.90 8.31 1.09
C GLY A 795 -19.26 8.41 1.79
N ALA A 796 -19.73 7.35 2.45
CA ALA A 796 -21.05 7.29 3.11
C ALA A 796 -21.32 8.44 4.12
N GLN A 797 -20.29 9.10 4.63
CA GLN A 797 -20.33 10.23 5.56
C GLN A 797 -20.36 11.63 4.90
N TRP A 798 -20.18 11.74 3.58
CA TRP A 798 -19.66 12.98 2.97
C TRP A 798 -20.54 14.23 3.13
N GLY A 799 -21.85 14.05 3.35
CA GLY A 799 -22.77 15.14 3.67
C GLY A 799 -22.45 15.92 4.96
N HIS A 800 -21.58 15.38 5.82
CA HIS A 800 -21.06 16.06 7.02
C HIS A 800 -19.76 16.84 6.78
N VAL A 801 -19.15 16.76 5.57
CA VAL A 801 -17.95 17.54 5.24
C VAL A 801 -18.30 19.03 5.14
N ARG A 802 -17.38 19.88 5.59
CA ARG A 802 -17.48 21.33 5.48
C ARG A 802 -17.36 21.77 4.01
N GLY A 803 -18.45 22.36 3.51
CA GLY A 803 -18.49 23.01 2.20
C GLY A 803 -17.75 24.35 2.12
N PHE A 804 -17.72 24.87 0.89
CA PHE A 804 -17.25 26.20 0.52
C PHE A 804 -18.33 27.25 0.79
N ALA A 805 -19.45 27.18 0.07
CA ALA A 805 -20.61 28.07 0.17
C ALA A 805 -21.81 27.43 0.90
N LEU A 806 -21.92 26.09 0.88
CA LEU A 806 -23.01 25.38 1.54
C LEU A 806 -23.05 25.59 3.07
N PRO A 807 -24.26 25.70 3.67
CA PRO A 807 -24.43 25.77 5.12
C PRO A 807 -24.08 24.42 5.78
N ARG A 808 -23.60 24.47 7.03
CA ARG A 808 -23.30 23.26 7.81
C ARG A 808 -24.58 22.53 8.22
N SER A 809 -24.75 21.29 7.79
CA SER A 809 -25.84 20.41 8.25
C SER A 809 -25.37 19.42 9.32
N LYS A 810 -26.03 19.43 10.49
CA LYS A 810 -25.85 18.37 11.49
C LYS A 810 -26.41 17.02 11.01
N ALA A 811 -27.42 17.05 10.13
CA ALA A 811 -28.09 15.86 9.61
C ALA A 811 -27.43 15.28 8.35
N GLY A 812 -26.33 15.87 7.87
CA GLY A 812 -25.63 15.43 6.67
C GLY A 812 -26.31 15.83 5.36
N VAL A 813 -27.39 16.63 5.40
CA VAL A 813 -28.08 17.17 4.22
C VAL A 813 -28.12 18.70 4.28
N PRO A 814 -27.28 19.42 3.50
CA PRO A 814 -27.27 20.88 3.48
C PRO A 814 -28.29 21.49 2.50
N ILE A 815 -28.72 20.71 1.51
CA ILE A 815 -29.87 20.96 0.63
C ILE A 815 -30.67 19.66 0.63
N ASP A 816 -31.98 19.74 0.86
CA ASP A 816 -32.87 18.57 0.88
C ASP A 816 -34.11 18.85 0.01
N PRO A 817 -34.29 18.15 -1.13
CA PRO A 817 -35.48 18.27 -1.98
C PRO A 817 -36.62 17.34 -1.55
N GLY A 818 -36.45 16.53 -0.51
CA GLY A 818 -37.32 15.40 -0.19
C GLY A 818 -36.86 14.08 -0.83
N PRO A 819 -37.57 12.97 -0.53
CA PRO A 819 -37.25 11.64 -1.05
C PRO A 819 -37.43 11.53 -2.59
N PRO A 820 -36.82 10.51 -3.24
CA PRO A 820 -37.08 10.23 -4.64
C PRO A 820 -38.58 9.97 -4.89
N PRO A 821 -39.22 10.64 -5.87
CA PRO A 821 -40.67 10.55 -6.10
C PRO A 821 -41.07 9.29 -6.90
N ILE A 822 -40.61 8.12 -6.46
CA ILE A 822 -40.87 6.81 -7.09
C ILE A 822 -41.86 5.94 -6.31
N GLY A 823 -41.89 6.06 -4.97
CA GLY A 823 -42.74 5.23 -4.11
C GLY A 823 -42.19 3.80 -3.90
N THR A 824 -43.10 2.85 -3.73
CA THR A 824 -42.86 1.41 -3.50
C THR A 824 -42.85 0.62 -4.82
N PRO A 825 -42.45 -0.67 -4.87
CA PRO A 825 -42.47 -1.44 -6.12
C PRO A 825 -43.86 -1.57 -6.75
N ALA A 826 -44.92 -1.71 -5.96
CA ALA A 826 -46.30 -1.64 -6.45
C ALA A 826 -46.68 -0.29 -7.09
N SER A 827 -45.96 0.80 -6.79
CA SER A 827 -46.27 2.16 -7.26
C SER A 827 -45.94 2.33 -8.75
N ALA A 828 -46.87 2.95 -9.51
CA ALA A 828 -46.71 3.15 -10.95
C ALA A 828 -45.43 3.92 -11.33
N ALA A 829 -45.01 4.90 -10.53
CA ALA A 829 -43.79 5.68 -10.77
C ALA A 829 -42.49 4.84 -10.64
N TYR A 830 -42.44 3.90 -9.70
CA TYR A 830 -41.32 2.97 -9.52
C TYR A 830 -41.18 2.04 -10.75
N LYS A 831 -42.31 1.45 -11.17
CA LYS A 831 -42.36 0.61 -12.38
C LYS A 831 -42.01 1.38 -13.65
N GLN A 832 -42.51 2.61 -13.80
CA GLN A 832 -42.19 3.47 -14.93
C GLN A 832 -40.70 3.80 -14.98
N ALA A 833 -40.06 4.07 -13.84
CA ALA A 833 -38.62 4.32 -13.78
C ALA A 833 -37.78 3.12 -14.24
N ALA A 834 -38.20 1.89 -13.91
CA ALA A 834 -37.59 0.67 -14.43
C ALA A 834 -37.82 0.50 -15.95
N VAL A 835 -39.06 0.68 -16.40
CA VAL A 835 -39.47 0.65 -17.82
C VAL A 835 -38.66 1.62 -18.69
N ASP A 836 -38.43 2.84 -18.19
CA ASP A 836 -37.69 3.87 -18.93
C ASP A 836 -36.20 3.52 -19.07
N VAL A 837 -35.59 2.89 -18.07
CA VAL A 837 -34.22 2.37 -18.17
C VAL A 837 -34.13 1.17 -19.12
N ILE A 838 -35.09 0.24 -19.05
CA ILE A 838 -35.16 -0.89 -20.01
C ILE A 838 -35.30 -0.36 -21.45
N ARG A 839 -36.18 0.62 -21.68
CA ARG A 839 -36.33 1.26 -23.01
C ARG A 839 -35.06 1.95 -23.47
N ARG A 840 -34.36 2.68 -22.59
CA ARG A 840 -33.07 3.32 -22.93
C ARG A 840 -31.93 2.34 -23.18
N SER A 841 -32.01 1.12 -22.63
CA SER A 841 -31.11 0.01 -22.97
C SER A 841 -31.50 -0.67 -24.30
N ALA A 842 -32.78 -0.67 -24.67
CA ALA A 842 -33.24 -1.12 -25.99
C ALA A 842 -32.86 -0.15 -27.12
N ASP A 843 -32.68 1.14 -26.82
CA ASP A 843 -32.20 2.18 -27.74
C ASP A 843 -30.71 2.02 -28.16
N LEU A 844 -29.98 1.07 -27.55
CA LEU A 844 -28.55 0.82 -27.79
C LEU A 844 -28.28 -0.14 -28.96
N ASP A 845 -29.29 -0.46 -29.76
CA ASP A 845 -29.24 -1.46 -30.83
C ASP A 845 -28.54 -0.93 -32.08
N PRO A 846 -27.31 -1.37 -32.43
CA PRO A 846 -26.62 -0.89 -33.62
C PRO A 846 -27.24 -1.40 -34.93
N THR A 847 -28.28 -2.24 -34.88
CA THR A 847 -28.93 -2.85 -36.03
C THR A 847 -30.38 -2.38 -36.27
N ASP A 848 -30.95 -1.54 -35.40
CA ASP A 848 -32.35 -1.09 -35.49
C ASP A 848 -32.64 -0.07 -36.61
N GLY A 849 -31.59 0.44 -37.26
CA GLY A 849 -31.66 1.45 -38.32
C GLY A 849 -32.15 2.83 -37.88
N GLN A 850 -32.38 3.05 -36.58
CA GLN A 850 -32.93 4.30 -36.07
C GLN A 850 -31.89 5.41 -36.09
N THR A 851 -32.32 6.59 -36.53
CA THR A 851 -31.49 7.79 -36.49
C THR A 851 -32.07 8.84 -35.55
N ILE A 852 -31.17 9.62 -34.96
CA ILE A 852 -31.46 10.78 -34.13
C ILE A 852 -30.77 11.99 -34.73
N ASP A 853 -31.39 13.16 -34.66
CA ASP A 853 -30.74 14.43 -34.99
C ASP A 853 -30.05 14.95 -33.73
N ILE A 854 -28.73 15.12 -33.79
CA ILE A 854 -27.90 15.65 -32.69
C ILE A 854 -27.33 17.03 -33.02
N GLY A 855 -27.75 17.61 -34.15
CA GLY A 855 -27.44 18.99 -34.50
C GLY A 855 -27.94 19.96 -33.44
N LEU A 856 -27.21 21.05 -33.23
CA LEU A 856 -27.53 22.06 -32.22
C LEU A 856 -28.82 22.84 -32.53
N ASP A 857 -29.39 22.69 -33.73
CA ASP A 857 -30.72 23.15 -34.13
C ASP A 857 -31.88 22.25 -33.65
N ALA A 858 -31.58 21.02 -33.23
CA ALA A 858 -32.57 20.04 -32.78
C ALA A 858 -32.37 19.58 -31.32
N LEU A 859 -31.14 19.50 -30.85
CA LEU A 859 -30.79 18.92 -29.54
C LEU A 859 -30.12 19.95 -28.61
N GLY A 860 -30.57 19.98 -27.34
CA GLY A 860 -30.14 20.95 -26.32
C GLY A 860 -31.23 21.96 -25.98
N ASN A 861 -30.86 23.00 -25.24
CA ASN A 861 -31.75 24.07 -24.78
C ASN A 861 -32.88 23.59 -23.84
N ASN A 862 -32.59 22.68 -22.92
CA ASN A 862 -33.60 22.13 -22.01
C ASN A 862 -33.97 23.11 -20.86
N PRO A 863 -35.25 23.21 -20.47
CA PRO A 863 -35.64 23.70 -19.15
C PRO A 863 -34.95 22.94 -18.01
N LEU A 864 -34.56 23.64 -16.94
CA LEU A 864 -33.71 23.09 -15.86
C LEU A 864 -34.32 21.85 -15.19
N GLY A 865 -33.67 20.70 -15.38
CA GLY A 865 -34.12 19.42 -14.82
C GLY A 865 -35.29 18.81 -15.58
N THR A 866 -35.27 18.97 -16.92
CA THR A 866 -36.10 18.28 -17.91
C THR A 866 -35.20 17.77 -19.06
N ASN A 867 -35.80 17.11 -20.06
CA ASN A 867 -35.17 16.82 -21.36
C ASN A 867 -36.07 17.33 -22.51
N GLU A 868 -36.70 18.48 -22.32
CA GLU A 868 -37.76 19.02 -23.19
C GLU A 868 -37.25 20.12 -24.15
N GLY A 869 -35.94 20.23 -24.32
CA GLY A 869 -35.32 21.23 -25.19
C GLY A 869 -35.53 20.98 -26.68
N HIS A 870 -35.38 22.04 -27.48
CA HIS A 870 -35.59 22.06 -28.94
C HIS A 870 -34.41 22.72 -29.69
N GLY A 871 -33.21 22.68 -29.11
CA GLY A 871 -32.01 23.28 -29.71
C GLY A 871 -32.05 24.81 -29.84
N TYR A 872 -31.21 25.32 -30.74
CA TYR A 872 -30.91 26.72 -30.99
C TYR A 872 -30.94 27.01 -32.50
N ARG A 873 -31.67 28.04 -32.93
CA ARG A 873 -31.79 28.34 -34.38
C ARG A 873 -30.51 28.92 -35.00
N VAL A 874 -29.69 29.63 -34.23
CA VAL A 874 -28.48 30.32 -34.70
C VAL A 874 -27.37 30.32 -33.65
N ASN A 875 -26.12 30.21 -34.11
CA ASN A 875 -24.93 30.41 -33.28
C ASN A 875 -24.81 31.92 -32.94
N PRO A 876 -24.82 32.30 -31.66
CA PRO A 876 -24.89 33.71 -31.23
C PRO A 876 -23.56 34.47 -31.40
N VAL A 877 -22.46 33.78 -31.69
CA VAL A 877 -21.14 34.38 -31.90
C VAL A 877 -20.86 34.58 -33.39
N THR A 878 -21.31 33.67 -34.26
CA THR A 878 -21.07 33.74 -35.71
C THR A 878 -22.26 34.27 -36.52
N GLY A 879 -23.46 34.34 -35.93
CA GLY A 879 -24.70 34.77 -36.59
C GLY A 879 -25.26 33.78 -37.62
N LYS A 880 -24.63 32.62 -37.79
CA LYS A 880 -25.04 31.58 -38.75
C LYS A 880 -26.06 30.62 -38.12
N PRO A 881 -26.95 29.99 -38.90
CA PRO A 881 -27.73 28.85 -38.40
C PRO A 881 -26.80 27.69 -38.02
N TYR A 882 -27.16 26.94 -36.98
CA TYR A 882 -26.58 25.61 -36.78
C TYR A 882 -27.13 24.65 -37.87
N ALA A 883 -26.43 23.55 -38.09
CA ALA A 883 -26.82 22.54 -39.08
C ALA A 883 -27.24 21.22 -38.40
N PRO A 884 -28.26 20.52 -38.95
CA PRO A 884 -28.66 19.22 -38.44
C PRO A 884 -27.56 18.18 -38.64
N GLU A 885 -27.39 17.29 -37.66
CA GLU A 885 -26.44 16.18 -37.70
C GLU A 885 -27.19 14.88 -37.36
N ARG A 886 -27.67 14.19 -38.39
CA ARG A 886 -28.34 12.89 -38.21
C ARG A 886 -27.32 11.76 -38.06
N VAL A 887 -27.46 10.99 -36.99
CA VAL A 887 -26.56 9.90 -36.60
C VAL A 887 -27.34 8.64 -36.20
N PRO A 888 -26.73 7.43 -36.25
CA PRO A 888 -27.33 6.24 -35.68
C PRO A 888 -27.57 6.44 -34.18
N ARG A 889 -28.80 6.15 -33.73
CA ARG A 889 -29.24 6.40 -32.35
C ARG A 889 -28.40 5.65 -31.31
N ALA A 890 -28.07 4.39 -31.60
CA ALA A 890 -27.22 3.56 -30.76
C ALA A 890 -25.76 4.03 -30.70
N ASP A 891 -25.22 4.66 -31.75
CA ASP A 891 -23.85 5.23 -31.69
C ASP A 891 -23.81 6.45 -30.78
N PHE A 892 -24.78 7.36 -30.92
CA PHE A 892 -24.92 8.51 -30.02
C PHE A 892 -25.09 8.06 -28.56
N ALA A 893 -26.03 7.17 -28.29
CA ALA A 893 -26.33 6.72 -26.92
C ALA A 893 -25.13 6.04 -26.24
N ARG A 894 -24.40 5.16 -26.95
CA ARG A 894 -23.22 4.46 -26.41
C ARG A 894 -22.01 5.36 -26.20
N ILE A 895 -21.69 6.23 -27.18
CA ILE A 895 -20.64 7.26 -27.01
C ILE A 895 -20.97 8.16 -25.83
N LEU A 896 -22.22 8.63 -25.75
CA LEU A 896 -22.65 9.53 -24.68
C LEU A 896 -22.53 8.86 -23.30
N ALA A 897 -22.91 7.58 -23.20
CA ALA A 897 -22.75 6.79 -21.99
C ALA A 897 -21.28 6.65 -21.55
N GLU A 898 -20.35 6.32 -22.45
CA GLU A 898 -18.93 6.12 -22.12
C GLU A 898 -18.16 7.43 -21.92
N PHE A 899 -18.34 8.43 -22.78
CA PHE A 899 -17.65 9.72 -22.67
C PHE A 899 -17.91 10.40 -21.31
N TRP A 900 -19.18 10.40 -20.89
CA TRP A 900 -19.57 10.93 -19.58
C TRP A 900 -19.45 9.90 -18.44
N ALA A 901 -19.01 8.65 -18.68
CA ALA A 901 -18.64 7.71 -17.61
C ALA A 901 -17.21 7.94 -17.08
N ASP A 902 -16.91 9.22 -16.88
CA ASP A 902 -15.67 9.80 -16.34
C ASP A 902 -14.50 10.01 -17.31
N GLY A 903 -14.77 10.05 -18.61
CA GLY A 903 -13.76 10.34 -19.64
C GLY A 903 -12.85 9.15 -19.96
N PRO A 904 -11.98 9.26 -20.98
CA PRO A 904 -11.19 8.12 -21.47
C PRO A 904 -10.19 7.57 -20.44
N ASN A 905 -9.83 8.35 -19.40
CA ASN A 905 -8.83 8.00 -18.39
C ASN A 905 -9.33 8.13 -16.93
N SER A 906 -10.65 8.31 -16.70
CA SER A 906 -11.28 8.39 -15.38
C SER A 906 -10.83 9.54 -14.48
N GLU A 907 -10.80 10.77 -15.00
CA GLU A 907 -10.63 12.00 -14.21
C GLU A 907 -11.73 12.22 -13.13
N THR A 908 -12.78 11.38 -13.11
CA THR A 908 -14.04 11.52 -12.33
C THR A 908 -14.82 12.79 -12.72
N PRO A 909 -16.12 12.91 -12.38
CA PRO A 909 -16.92 14.06 -12.82
C PRO A 909 -16.32 15.44 -12.45
N PRO A 910 -15.78 15.68 -11.24
CA PRO A 910 -15.21 17.00 -10.93
C PRO A 910 -13.91 17.28 -11.71
N GLY A 911 -13.10 16.26 -12.02
CA GLY A 911 -11.88 16.42 -12.82
C GLY A 911 -12.18 16.66 -14.30
N HIS A 912 -13.17 15.96 -14.87
CA HIS A 912 -13.61 16.17 -16.26
C HIS A 912 -14.06 17.63 -16.48
N TRP A 913 -14.75 18.25 -15.52
CA TRP A 913 -15.11 19.67 -15.64
C TRP A 913 -13.93 20.65 -15.49
N ASN A 914 -12.82 20.26 -14.86
CA ASN A 914 -11.57 21.04 -14.94
C ASN A 914 -10.91 20.89 -16.33
N VAL A 915 -10.95 19.70 -16.95
CA VAL A 915 -10.50 19.52 -18.36
C VAL A 915 -11.30 20.40 -19.32
N ILE A 916 -12.63 20.47 -19.17
CA ILE A 916 -13.49 21.36 -19.97
C ILE A 916 -13.15 22.84 -19.68
N ALA A 917 -13.03 23.23 -18.41
CA ALA A 917 -12.65 24.59 -18.03
C ALA A 917 -11.28 25.01 -18.57
N ASN A 918 -10.34 24.08 -18.64
CA ASN A 918 -9.01 24.24 -19.23
C ASN A 918 -9.10 24.49 -20.75
N GLN A 919 -9.86 23.68 -21.48
CA GLN A 919 -10.10 23.88 -22.92
C GLN A 919 -10.79 25.24 -23.21
N VAL A 920 -11.76 25.62 -22.38
CA VAL A 920 -12.43 26.93 -22.43
C VAL A 920 -11.42 28.06 -22.20
N SER A 921 -10.58 27.94 -21.18
CA SER A 921 -9.56 28.95 -20.84
C SER A 921 -8.47 29.11 -21.89
N ASP A 922 -8.23 28.09 -22.72
CA ASP A 922 -7.25 28.12 -23.83
C ASP A 922 -7.86 28.61 -25.16
N SER A 923 -9.17 28.89 -25.19
CA SER A 923 -9.88 29.34 -26.40
C SER A 923 -9.50 30.76 -26.84
N GLN A 924 -9.36 30.96 -28.16
CA GLN A 924 -9.02 32.27 -28.74
C GLN A 924 -10.04 33.36 -28.39
N GLY A 925 -11.33 33.00 -28.27
CA GLY A 925 -12.41 33.93 -27.94
C GLY A 925 -12.34 34.55 -26.53
N LEU A 926 -11.56 33.97 -25.61
CA LEU A 926 -11.36 34.51 -24.26
C LEU A 926 -9.99 35.17 -24.04
N ALA A 927 -9.05 35.01 -24.97
CA ALA A 927 -7.70 35.60 -24.85
C ALA A 927 -7.72 37.12 -24.60
N GLY A 928 -8.64 37.85 -25.24
CA GLY A 928 -8.82 39.30 -25.03
C GLY A 928 -9.34 39.69 -23.63
N ARG A 929 -9.97 38.76 -22.89
CA ARG A 929 -10.41 38.97 -21.50
C ARG A 929 -9.36 38.55 -20.48
N ILE A 930 -8.55 37.56 -20.83
CA ILE A 930 -7.38 37.14 -20.05
C ILE A 930 -6.32 38.25 -20.06
N GLY A 931 -6.15 38.94 -21.19
CA GLY A 931 -5.17 40.03 -21.34
C GLY A 931 -3.73 39.53 -21.53
N PRO A 932 -2.80 40.41 -21.93
CA PRO A 932 -1.43 40.01 -22.23
C PRO A 932 -0.63 39.68 -20.96
N GLY A 933 0.27 38.70 -21.08
CA GLY A 933 1.28 38.37 -20.07
C GLY A 933 0.86 37.33 -19.01
N ALA A 934 1.86 36.59 -18.51
CA ALA A 934 1.66 35.46 -17.60
C ALA A 934 0.95 35.83 -16.28
N ALA A 935 1.15 37.05 -15.77
CA ALA A 935 0.51 37.56 -14.55
C ALA A 935 -1.03 37.55 -14.64
N ASN A 936 -1.56 37.98 -15.79
CA ASN A 936 -3.01 38.05 -16.00
C ASN A 936 -3.59 36.65 -16.29
N ARG A 937 -2.88 35.80 -17.04
CA ARG A 937 -3.24 34.37 -17.20
C ARG A 937 -3.25 33.63 -15.87
N LEU A 938 -2.29 33.88 -14.98
CA LEU A 938 -2.26 33.32 -13.63
C LEU A 938 -3.45 33.81 -12.78
N ARG A 939 -3.76 35.10 -12.83
CA ARG A 939 -4.94 35.67 -12.14
C ARG A 939 -6.25 35.05 -12.64
N TRP A 940 -6.35 34.77 -13.93
CA TRP A 940 -7.50 34.11 -14.54
C TRP A 940 -7.60 32.65 -14.08
N ASP A 941 -6.59 31.82 -14.34
CA ASP A 941 -6.60 30.39 -14.01
C ASP A 941 -6.85 30.15 -12.51
N VAL A 942 -6.18 30.88 -11.60
CA VAL A 942 -6.38 30.71 -10.15
C VAL A 942 -7.82 31.04 -9.72
N LYS A 943 -8.42 32.10 -10.27
CA LYS A 943 -9.81 32.47 -9.97
C LYS A 943 -10.81 31.46 -10.52
N LEU A 944 -10.59 30.98 -11.75
CA LEU A 944 -11.38 29.94 -12.39
C LEU A 944 -11.44 28.68 -11.51
N TYR A 945 -10.29 28.11 -11.15
CA TYR A 945 -10.25 26.89 -10.33
C TYR A 945 -10.84 27.10 -8.93
N PHE A 946 -10.64 28.26 -8.31
CA PHE A 946 -11.20 28.54 -6.98
C PHE A 946 -12.74 28.49 -6.98
N ALA A 947 -13.38 29.16 -7.94
CA ALA A 947 -14.83 29.16 -8.07
C ALA A 947 -15.38 27.78 -8.52
N LEU A 948 -14.76 27.18 -9.54
CA LEU A 948 -15.17 25.90 -10.11
C LEU A 948 -15.07 24.77 -9.08
N ASN A 949 -13.92 24.66 -8.40
CA ASN A 949 -13.68 23.58 -7.48
C ASN A 949 -14.41 23.77 -6.15
N GLY A 950 -14.66 25.01 -5.73
CA GLY A 950 -15.62 25.30 -4.65
C GLY A 950 -17.02 24.77 -4.96
N ALA A 951 -17.50 24.95 -6.20
CA ALA A 951 -18.80 24.46 -6.63
C ALA A 951 -18.88 22.93 -6.73
N VAL A 952 -17.86 22.25 -7.29
CA VAL A 952 -17.89 20.78 -7.35
C VAL A 952 -17.63 20.09 -6.00
N HIS A 953 -16.86 20.71 -5.09
CA HIS A 953 -16.74 20.23 -3.70
C HIS A 953 -18.10 20.28 -2.97
N ASP A 954 -18.83 21.39 -3.10
CA ASP A 954 -20.18 21.50 -2.54
C ASP A 954 -21.17 20.54 -3.21
N ALA A 955 -21.06 20.32 -4.52
CA ALA A 955 -21.88 19.32 -5.23
C ALA A 955 -21.65 17.89 -4.71
N ALA A 956 -20.41 17.52 -4.35
CA ALA A 956 -20.13 16.23 -3.70
C ALA A 956 -20.85 16.10 -2.36
N ILE A 957 -20.79 17.15 -1.52
CA ILE A 957 -21.38 17.15 -0.17
C ILE A 957 -22.91 17.01 -0.25
N ALA A 958 -23.58 17.81 -1.08
CA ALA A 958 -25.02 17.73 -1.25
C ALA A 958 -25.47 16.37 -1.82
N ALA A 959 -24.80 15.90 -2.89
CA ALA A 959 -25.20 14.65 -3.54
C ALA A 959 -24.96 13.42 -2.64
N TRP A 960 -23.83 13.32 -1.95
CA TRP A 960 -23.57 12.17 -1.05
C TRP A 960 -24.35 12.25 0.27
N GLY A 961 -24.64 13.46 0.76
CA GLY A 961 -25.58 13.67 1.85
C GLY A 961 -26.95 13.07 1.55
N LEU A 962 -27.49 13.36 0.38
CA LEU A 962 -28.77 12.79 -0.09
C LEU A 962 -28.69 11.28 -0.32
N LYS A 963 -27.59 10.77 -0.91
CA LYS A 963 -27.36 9.32 -1.05
C LYS A 963 -27.35 8.60 0.31
N ARG A 964 -26.75 9.17 1.36
CA ARG A 964 -26.81 8.57 2.72
C ARG A 964 -28.18 8.76 3.38
N ARG A 965 -28.84 9.91 3.16
CA ARG A 965 -30.14 10.22 3.76
C ARG A 965 -31.28 9.35 3.25
N TYR A 966 -31.29 9.06 1.94
CA TYR A 966 -32.37 8.35 1.26
C TYR A 966 -31.99 6.96 0.77
N GLN A 967 -30.70 6.68 0.56
CA GLN A 967 -30.18 5.36 0.20
C GLN A 967 -30.90 4.70 -0.98
N SER A 968 -31.42 5.46 -1.95
CA SER A 968 -32.28 4.92 -3.01
C SER A 968 -31.62 3.78 -3.80
N VAL A 969 -32.43 2.77 -4.14
CA VAL A 969 -32.11 1.63 -5.01
C VAL A 969 -31.48 2.05 -6.36
N ARG A 970 -30.70 1.15 -6.96
CA ARG A 970 -30.12 1.28 -8.31
C ARG A 970 -30.94 0.50 -9.34
N PRO A 971 -30.93 0.90 -10.63
CA PRO A 971 -31.75 0.25 -11.66
C PRO A 971 -31.53 -1.26 -11.79
N ILE A 972 -30.31 -1.78 -11.54
CA ILE A 972 -30.04 -3.23 -11.60
C ILE A 972 -30.86 -4.03 -10.57
N SER A 973 -30.84 -3.62 -9.30
CA SER A 973 -31.64 -4.28 -8.26
C SER A 973 -33.13 -4.04 -8.47
N MET A 974 -33.53 -2.83 -8.87
CA MET A 974 -34.91 -2.47 -9.20
C MET A 974 -35.49 -3.38 -10.30
N ILE A 975 -34.81 -3.47 -11.46
CA ILE A 975 -35.28 -4.23 -12.63
C ILE A 975 -35.27 -5.73 -12.33
N ARG A 976 -34.20 -6.26 -11.73
CA ARG A 976 -34.11 -7.70 -11.41
C ARG A 976 -35.18 -8.13 -10.40
N TYR A 977 -35.49 -7.29 -9.40
CA TYR A 977 -36.55 -7.54 -8.41
C TYR A 977 -37.94 -7.59 -9.07
N LEU A 978 -38.33 -6.52 -9.77
CA LEU A 978 -39.62 -6.45 -10.47
C LEU A 978 -39.77 -7.60 -11.48
N ALA A 979 -38.69 -8.03 -12.14
CA ALA A 979 -38.70 -9.16 -13.06
C ALA A 979 -38.86 -10.51 -12.34
N SER A 980 -38.22 -10.71 -11.19
CA SER A 980 -38.34 -11.94 -10.40
C SER A 980 -39.72 -12.12 -9.74
N HIS A 981 -40.47 -11.03 -9.55
CA HIS A 981 -41.88 -11.08 -9.13
C HIS A 981 -42.84 -11.41 -10.29
N GLY A 982 -42.40 -11.42 -11.55
CA GLY A 982 -43.26 -11.69 -12.70
C GLY A 982 -43.86 -10.41 -13.30
N GLN A 983 -45.14 -10.44 -13.66
CA GLN A 983 -45.82 -9.36 -14.38
C GLN A 983 -46.96 -8.72 -13.58
N SER A 984 -47.21 -7.43 -13.80
CA SER A 984 -48.25 -6.68 -13.08
C SER A 984 -49.32 -6.05 -13.97
N SER A 985 -49.49 -6.50 -15.21
CA SER A 985 -50.45 -5.91 -16.16
C SER A 985 -51.82 -6.59 -16.15
N ASP A 986 -51.87 -7.92 -15.96
CA ASP A 986 -53.11 -8.68 -16.08
C ASP A 986 -53.20 -9.79 -15.02
N PRO A 987 -54.13 -9.70 -14.04
CA PRO A 987 -54.38 -10.76 -13.05
C PRO A 987 -54.83 -12.11 -13.62
N GLY A 988 -55.28 -12.15 -14.88
CA GLY A 988 -55.68 -13.38 -15.57
C GLY A 988 -54.53 -14.11 -16.27
N LEU A 989 -53.34 -13.51 -16.37
CA LEU A 989 -52.16 -14.13 -16.98
C LEU A 989 -51.24 -14.80 -15.94
N PRO A 990 -50.48 -15.84 -16.31
CA PRO A 990 -49.49 -16.46 -15.44
C PRO A 990 -48.50 -15.46 -14.82
N SER A 991 -47.98 -15.83 -13.66
CA SER A 991 -46.98 -15.05 -12.91
C SER A 991 -47.41 -13.61 -12.63
N TYR A 992 -48.70 -13.39 -12.32
CA TYR A 992 -49.17 -12.09 -11.87
C TYR A 992 -48.73 -11.79 -10.44
N ASP A 993 -48.12 -10.62 -10.24
CA ASP A 993 -47.80 -10.03 -8.94
C ASP A 993 -48.00 -8.50 -9.01
N PRO A 994 -48.65 -7.85 -8.03
CA PRO A 994 -48.77 -6.39 -7.98
C PRO A 994 -47.42 -5.66 -7.89
N GLU A 995 -46.30 -6.32 -7.58
CA GLU A 995 -44.93 -5.79 -7.60
C GLU A 995 -44.12 -6.26 -8.84
N GLY A 996 -44.74 -7.00 -9.78
CA GLY A 996 -44.11 -7.40 -11.04
C GLY A 996 -43.85 -6.25 -12.04
N LEU A 997 -43.13 -6.55 -13.12
CA LEU A 997 -42.96 -5.62 -14.26
C LEU A 997 -44.26 -5.46 -15.07
N PRO A 998 -44.60 -4.27 -15.58
CA PRO A 998 -45.70 -4.11 -16.51
C PRO A 998 -45.32 -4.68 -17.89
N LEU A 999 -46.19 -5.50 -18.48
CA LEU A 999 -46.04 -6.00 -19.84
C LEU A 999 -46.19 -4.85 -20.86
N ILE A 1000 -45.25 -4.77 -21.80
CA ILE A 1000 -45.17 -3.78 -22.87
C ILE A 1000 -44.74 -4.53 -24.15
N PRO A 1001 -45.64 -4.76 -25.12
CA PRO A 1001 -45.32 -5.50 -26.34
C PRO A 1001 -44.05 -4.98 -27.05
N GLY A 1002 -43.16 -5.90 -27.43
CA GLY A 1002 -41.87 -5.57 -28.05
C GLY A 1002 -40.77 -5.07 -27.10
N LEU A 1003 -41.05 -4.92 -25.79
CA LEU A 1003 -40.09 -4.44 -24.79
C LEU A 1003 -40.03 -5.28 -23.51
N ILE A 1004 -41.18 -5.67 -22.94
CA ILE A 1004 -41.33 -6.47 -21.72
C ILE A 1004 -42.47 -7.46 -21.96
N GLU A 1005 -42.18 -8.75 -22.01
CA GLU A 1005 -43.16 -9.78 -22.38
C GLU A 1005 -43.09 -11.01 -21.46
N LEU A 1006 -44.26 -11.57 -21.15
CA LEU A 1006 -44.37 -12.88 -20.51
C LEU A 1006 -43.95 -13.97 -21.51
N ILE A 1007 -42.98 -14.80 -21.14
CA ILE A 1007 -42.51 -15.90 -21.98
C ILE A 1007 -43.58 -16.99 -22.02
N THR A 1008 -44.18 -17.18 -23.19
CA THR A 1008 -45.11 -18.29 -23.45
C THR A 1008 -44.40 -19.42 -24.22
N PRO A 1009 -44.84 -20.68 -24.10
CA PRO A 1009 -44.30 -21.80 -24.89
C PRO A 1009 -44.32 -21.54 -26.40
N ALA A 1010 -45.35 -20.86 -26.90
CA ALA A 1010 -45.44 -20.44 -28.29
C ALA A 1010 -44.37 -19.40 -28.66
N SER A 1011 -44.13 -18.38 -27.81
CA SER A 1011 -43.09 -17.37 -28.06
C SER A 1011 -41.65 -17.91 -27.98
N ALA A 1012 -41.44 -19.01 -27.23
CA ALA A 1012 -40.14 -19.64 -26.99
C ALA A 1012 -39.87 -20.87 -27.88
N ALA A 1013 -40.77 -21.20 -28.80
CA ALA A 1013 -40.57 -22.27 -29.77
C ALA A 1013 -39.42 -21.95 -30.74
N PRO A 1014 -38.76 -22.96 -31.36
CA PRO A 1014 -37.68 -22.72 -32.32
C PRO A 1014 -38.08 -21.75 -33.45
N GLY A 1015 -37.21 -20.78 -33.72
CA GLY A 1015 -37.45 -19.71 -34.71
C GLY A 1015 -38.36 -18.57 -34.25
N GLN A 1016 -38.95 -18.64 -33.04
CA GLN A 1016 -39.77 -17.56 -32.47
C GLN A 1016 -38.94 -16.56 -31.65
N ARG A 1017 -39.52 -15.40 -31.35
CA ARG A 1017 -38.81 -14.25 -30.76
C ARG A 1017 -38.11 -14.52 -29.42
N HIS A 1018 -38.60 -15.45 -28.60
CA HIS A 1018 -37.99 -15.87 -27.34
C HIS A 1018 -37.31 -17.25 -27.44
N ALA A 1019 -36.98 -17.76 -28.63
CA ALA A 1019 -36.37 -19.08 -28.80
C ALA A 1019 -35.04 -19.28 -28.02
N ALA A 1020 -34.30 -18.20 -27.79
CA ALA A 1020 -33.09 -18.20 -26.96
C ALA A 1020 -33.38 -18.34 -25.44
N LEU A 1021 -34.64 -18.30 -25.03
CA LEU A 1021 -35.14 -18.40 -23.65
C LEU A 1021 -36.06 -19.64 -23.49
N ALA A 1022 -35.88 -20.66 -24.35
CA ALA A 1022 -36.60 -21.93 -24.25
C ALA A 1022 -36.37 -22.58 -22.87
N GLY A 1023 -37.46 -23.01 -22.23
CA GLY A 1023 -37.48 -23.51 -20.84
C GLY A 1023 -38.09 -22.52 -19.84
N HIS A 1024 -37.94 -21.21 -20.08
CA HIS A 1024 -38.34 -20.14 -19.14
C HIS A 1024 -39.81 -19.70 -19.29
N ALA A 1025 -40.71 -20.63 -19.58
CA ALA A 1025 -42.13 -20.31 -19.79
C ALA A 1025 -42.82 -19.91 -18.48
N GLY A 1026 -43.39 -18.70 -18.44
CA GLY A 1026 -43.92 -18.06 -17.23
C GLY A 1026 -43.00 -16.99 -16.64
N GLU A 1027 -41.75 -16.86 -17.10
CA GLU A 1027 -40.84 -15.80 -16.68
C GLU A 1027 -40.95 -14.56 -17.59
N ILE A 1028 -40.27 -13.47 -17.22
CA ILE A 1028 -40.31 -12.19 -17.94
C ILE A 1028 -39.09 -12.02 -18.85
N ALA A 1029 -39.34 -11.95 -20.16
CA ALA A 1029 -38.37 -11.50 -21.14
C ALA A 1029 -38.40 -9.96 -21.25
N ILE A 1030 -37.23 -9.35 -21.37
CA ILE A 1030 -37.07 -7.93 -21.71
C ILE A 1030 -36.17 -7.76 -22.92
N ARG A 1031 -36.48 -6.80 -23.80
CA ARG A 1031 -35.64 -6.41 -24.94
C ARG A 1031 -34.71 -5.29 -24.51
N THR A 1032 -33.40 -5.53 -24.57
CA THR A 1032 -32.37 -4.70 -23.91
C THR A 1032 -30.99 -5.02 -24.49
N TRP A 1033 -29.98 -4.18 -24.24
CA TRP A 1033 -28.58 -4.58 -24.39
C TRP A 1033 -28.30 -5.84 -23.56
N ARG A 1034 -27.56 -6.79 -24.13
CA ARG A 1034 -27.40 -8.15 -23.61
C ARG A 1034 -26.32 -8.31 -22.53
N GLY A 1035 -25.47 -7.31 -22.35
CA GLY A 1035 -24.21 -7.42 -21.62
C GLY A 1035 -23.01 -7.22 -22.56
N PRO A 1036 -21.80 -7.02 -22.00
CA PRO A 1036 -20.60 -6.82 -22.81
C PRO A 1036 -20.20 -8.15 -23.49
N PRO A 1037 -19.76 -8.13 -24.75
CA PRO A 1037 -19.29 -9.32 -25.44
C PRO A 1037 -17.96 -9.82 -24.85
N ASN A 1038 -17.69 -11.12 -25.00
CA ASN A 1038 -16.41 -11.73 -24.60
C ASN A 1038 -15.21 -11.19 -25.41
N ASP A 1039 -15.47 -10.65 -26.59
CA ASP A 1039 -14.51 -10.01 -27.50
C ASP A 1039 -14.96 -8.56 -27.76
N PRO A 1040 -14.23 -7.54 -27.27
CA PRO A 1040 -14.56 -6.14 -27.50
C PRO A 1040 -14.56 -5.68 -28.97
N ALA A 1041 -14.04 -6.48 -29.91
CA ALA A 1041 -14.18 -6.22 -31.35
C ALA A 1041 -15.59 -6.57 -31.89
N GLN A 1042 -16.43 -7.21 -31.08
CA GLN A 1042 -17.83 -7.53 -31.38
C GLN A 1042 -18.77 -6.53 -30.70
N ASP A 1043 -20.01 -6.44 -31.16
CA ASP A 1043 -21.08 -5.70 -30.48
C ASP A 1043 -21.79 -6.63 -29.48
N GLY A 1044 -22.12 -6.14 -28.28
CA GLY A 1044 -22.94 -6.90 -27.33
C GLY A 1044 -24.39 -7.05 -27.81
N GLY A 1045 -24.85 -6.03 -28.55
CA GLY A 1045 -26.13 -6.02 -29.26
C GLY A 1045 -27.35 -5.97 -28.33
N VAL A 1046 -28.52 -5.82 -28.94
CA VAL A 1046 -29.81 -5.77 -28.24
C VAL A 1046 -30.65 -7.00 -28.58
N GLY A 1047 -31.38 -7.52 -27.61
CA GLY A 1047 -32.31 -8.61 -27.81
C GLY A 1047 -33.03 -9.03 -26.53
N TRP A 1048 -33.79 -10.11 -26.62
CA TRP A 1048 -34.51 -10.69 -25.49
C TRP A 1048 -33.57 -11.41 -24.53
N ILE A 1049 -33.65 -11.06 -23.24
CA ILE A 1049 -33.04 -11.77 -22.10
C ILE A 1049 -34.06 -11.92 -20.97
N LEU A 1050 -33.79 -12.77 -19.99
CA LEU A 1050 -34.55 -12.81 -18.74
C LEU A 1050 -34.31 -11.52 -17.93
N GLY A 1051 -35.37 -10.84 -17.50
CA GLY A 1051 -35.25 -9.58 -16.75
C GLY A 1051 -34.50 -9.72 -15.42
N GLU A 1052 -34.62 -10.90 -14.79
CA GLU A 1052 -33.86 -11.32 -13.61
C GLU A 1052 -32.33 -11.31 -13.80
N ARG A 1053 -31.82 -11.30 -15.05
CA ARG A 1053 -30.39 -11.29 -15.37
C ARG A 1053 -29.87 -9.94 -15.85
N TRP A 1054 -30.73 -8.93 -15.96
CA TRP A 1054 -30.39 -7.63 -16.53
C TRP A 1054 -29.13 -7.01 -15.94
N VAL A 1055 -28.34 -6.34 -16.79
CA VAL A 1055 -27.20 -5.52 -16.41
C VAL A 1055 -27.23 -4.19 -17.19
N PRO A 1056 -26.81 -3.07 -16.57
CA PRO A 1056 -26.68 -1.78 -17.24
C PRO A 1056 -25.51 -1.77 -18.25
N TYR A 1057 -25.55 -0.85 -19.22
CA TYR A 1057 -24.48 -0.65 -20.21
C TYR A 1057 -23.18 -0.14 -19.55
N GLN A 1058 -22.34 -1.08 -19.08
CA GLN A 1058 -21.09 -0.86 -18.35
C GLN A 1058 -20.12 -2.05 -18.55
N LYS A 1059 -18.86 -1.90 -18.11
CA LYS A 1059 -17.87 -2.98 -18.05
C LYS A 1059 -18.33 -4.08 -17.07
N ALA A 1060 -18.10 -5.36 -17.39
CA ALA A 1060 -18.45 -6.49 -16.52
C ALA A 1060 -17.80 -6.43 -15.12
N THR A 1061 -16.64 -5.80 -15.00
CA THR A 1061 -15.91 -5.60 -13.73
C THR A 1061 -16.29 -4.33 -12.96
N PHE A 1062 -17.17 -3.49 -13.53
CA PHE A 1062 -17.66 -2.23 -12.97
C PHE A 1062 -19.15 -2.04 -13.31
N VAL A 1063 -20.02 -2.88 -12.77
CA VAL A 1063 -21.43 -2.96 -13.20
C VAL A 1063 -22.27 -1.75 -12.74
N THR A 1064 -22.00 -1.19 -11.56
CA THR A 1064 -22.57 0.11 -11.15
C THR A 1064 -21.68 0.77 -10.09
N PRO A 1065 -21.64 2.11 -9.98
CA PRO A 1065 -20.82 2.77 -8.96
C PRO A 1065 -21.27 2.39 -7.54
N ALA A 1066 -20.30 2.16 -6.64
CA ALA A 1066 -20.48 1.67 -5.27
C ALA A 1066 -21.06 2.72 -4.30
N PHE A 1067 -22.26 3.21 -4.62
CA PHE A 1067 -23.06 4.14 -3.81
C PHE A 1067 -24.53 4.20 -4.30
N PRO A 1068 -25.49 4.60 -3.44
CA PRO A 1068 -26.92 4.74 -3.79
C PRO A 1068 -27.24 5.61 -5.01
N GLY A 1069 -28.45 5.45 -5.54
CA GLY A 1069 -29.00 6.18 -6.70
C GLY A 1069 -29.21 7.68 -6.43
N PHE A 1070 -30.35 8.03 -5.84
CA PHE A 1070 -30.77 9.41 -5.61
C PHE A 1070 -29.77 10.23 -4.75
N VAL A 1071 -29.28 11.40 -5.17
CA VAL A 1071 -29.38 12.05 -6.49
C VAL A 1071 -28.19 11.70 -7.39
N SER A 1072 -28.32 11.92 -8.70
CA SER A 1072 -27.23 11.69 -9.66
C SER A 1072 -26.04 12.60 -9.36
N GLY A 1073 -24.89 11.99 -9.06
CA GLY A 1073 -23.66 12.72 -8.75
C GLY A 1073 -23.18 13.51 -9.97
N HIS A 1074 -23.12 12.87 -11.14
CA HIS A 1074 -22.71 13.49 -12.39
C HIS A 1074 -23.57 14.72 -12.73
N SER A 1075 -24.89 14.61 -12.61
CA SER A 1075 -25.83 15.72 -12.86
C SER A 1075 -25.63 16.89 -11.91
N THR A 1076 -25.32 16.60 -10.63
CA THR A 1076 -25.09 17.63 -9.60
C THR A 1076 -23.75 18.33 -9.81
N PHE A 1077 -22.66 17.59 -10.02
CA PHE A 1077 -21.34 18.14 -10.35
C PHE A 1077 -21.39 18.99 -11.62
N SER A 1078 -21.95 18.43 -12.70
CA SER A 1078 -21.90 19.04 -14.02
C SER A 1078 -22.72 20.34 -14.07
N ARG A 1079 -23.91 20.35 -13.47
CA ARG A 1079 -24.70 21.59 -13.45
C ARG A 1079 -24.08 22.65 -12.54
N ALA A 1080 -23.46 22.28 -11.42
CA ALA A 1080 -22.73 23.24 -10.58
C ALA A 1080 -21.54 23.88 -11.32
N ALA A 1081 -20.75 23.08 -12.05
CA ALA A 1081 -19.66 23.56 -12.88
C ALA A 1081 -20.15 24.46 -14.04
N ALA A 1082 -21.25 24.09 -14.70
CA ALA A 1082 -21.80 24.84 -15.82
C ALA A 1082 -22.29 26.25 -15.45
N GLU A 1083 -22.95 26.45 -14.31
CA GLU A 1083 -23.34 27.79 -13.86
C GLU A 1083 -22.11 28.66 -13.53
N VAL A 1084 -21.05 28.08 -12.94
CA VAL A 1084 -19.80 28.80 -12.66
C VAL A 1084 -19.09 29.19 -13.95
N LEU A 1085 -18.98 28.28 -14.93
CA LEU A 1085 -18.37 28.61 -16.23
C LEU A 1085 -19.19 29.66 -16.98
N ALA A 1086 -20.52 29.58 -16.93
CA ALA A 1086 -21.40 30.56 -17.55
C ALA A 1086 -21.24 31.97 -16.94
N ALA A 1087 -21.14 32.05 -15.61
CA ALA A 1087 -20.90 33.30 -14.91
C ALA A 1087 -19.47 33.84 -15.17
N TYR A 1088 -18.45 32.99 -15.03
CA TYR A 1088 -17.05 33.39 -15.17
C TYR A 1088 -16.68 33.82 -16.60
N THR A 1089 -17.25 33.16 -17.61
CA THR A 1089 -17.10 33.56 -19.01
C THR A 1089 -18.15 34.61 -19.46
N GLY A 1090 -19.04 35.05 -18.57
CA GLY A 1090 -20.06 36.07 -18.83
C GLY A 1090 -20.97 35.73 -20.02
N SER A 1091 -21.24 34.45 -20.24
CA SER A 1091 -21.98 33.89 -21.38
C SER A 1091 -22.38 32.46 -21.04
N PRO A 1092 -23.64 32.00 -21.27
CA PRO A 1092 -23.97 30.58 -21.14
C PRO A 1092 -23.39 29.73 -22.28
N TYR A 1093 -23.06 30.34 -23.41
CA TYR A 1093 -22.49 29.69 -24.59
C TYR A 1093 -20.98 29.46 -24.46
N PHE A 1094 -20.50 28.35 -25.01
CA PHE A 1094 -19.09 28.07 -25.19
C PHE A 1094 -18.41 29.14 -26.09
N PRO A 1095 -17.09 29.39 -25.94
CA PRO A 1095 -16.37 30.32 -26.80
C PRO A 1095 -16.43 29.92 -28.28
N GLY A 1096 -16.87 30.83 -29.15
CA GLY A 1096 -17.18 30.52 -30.56
C GLY A 1096 -18.65 30.10 -30.81
N GLY A 1097 -19.44 29.92 -29.75
CA GLY A 1097 -20.85 29.54 -29.79
C GLY A 1097 -21.09 28.03 -29.73
N GLU A 1098 -20.03 27.21 -29.71
CA GLU A 1098 -20.11 25.75 -29.70
C GLU A 1098 -18.83 25.13 -29.11
N LEU A 1099 -18.97 23.95 -28.51
CA LEU A 1099 -17.88 23.02 -28.23
C LEU A 1099 -18.22 21.69 -28.91
N THR A 1100 -17.24 21.11 -29.59
CA THR A 1100 -17.39 19.84 -30.32
C THR A 1100 -16.32 18.83 -29.92
N GLN A 1101 -16.69 17.55 -29.90
CA GLN A 1101 -15.77 16.44 -29.68
C GLN A 1101 -16.11 15.29 -30.62
N THR A 1102 -15.21 14.97 -31.55
CA THR A 1102 -15.37 13.87 -32.51
C THR A 1102 -14.78 12.57 -31.96
N PHE A 1103 -15.45 11.45 -32.26
CA PHE A 1103 -15.07 10.10 -31.89
C PHE A 1103 -14.95 9.23 -33.15
N ALA A 1104 -13.83 8.53 -33.31
CA ALA A 1104 -13.62 7.60 -34.41
C ALA A 1104 -14.12 6.18 -34.06
N PRO A 1105 -14.46 5.33 -35.05
CA PRO A 1105 -14.72 3.90 -34.82
C PRO A 1105 -13.60 3.22 -34.01
N GLY A 1106 -13.98 2.39 -33.03
CA GLY A 1106 -13.04 1.79 -32.07
C GLY A 1106 -12.77 2.66 -30.84
N TYR A 1107 -13.57 3.69 -30.57
CA TYR A 1107 -13.46 4.50 -29.36
C TYR A 1107 -13.97 3.78 -28.10
N LEU A 1108 -15.11 3.08 -28.22
CA LEU A 1108 -15.79 2.38 -27.12
C LEU A 1108 -14.87 1.30 -26.51
N LYS A 1109 -14.96 1.11 -25.19
CA LYS A 1109 -13.93 0.38 -24.41
C LYS A 1109 -14.23 -1.08 -24.15
N PHE A 1110 -15.47 -1.53 -24.38
CA PHE A 1110 -15.89 -2.90 -24.07
C PHE A 1110 -16.80 -3.54 -25.14
N GLU A 1111 -17.10 -2.84 -26.24
CA GLU A 1111 -17.72 -3.41 -27.43
C GLU A 1111 -17.45 -2.55 -28.68
N ARG A 1112 -17.79 -3.05 -29.87
CA ARG A 1112 -17.56 -2.38 -31.16
C ARG A 1112 -18.43 -1.14 -31.33
N GLY A 1113 -17.80 0.03 -31.35
CA GLY A 1113 -18.41 1.25 -31.87
C GLY A 1113 -17.52 2.49 -31.79
N PRO A 1114 -18.03 3.65 -32.26
CA PRO A 1114 -19.23 3.77 -33.09
C PRO A 1114 -19.10 3.05 -34.45
N THR A 1115 -20.21 2.86 -35.17
CA THR A 1115 -20.20 2.29 -36.52
C THR A 1115 -19.54 3.20 -37.56
N ARG A 1116 -19.57 4.51 -37.33
CA ARG A 1116 -18.91 5.56 -38.13
C ARG A 1116 -18.45 6.73 -37.24
N PRO A 1117 -17.62 7.66 -37.73
CA PRO A 1117 -17.33 8.89 -36.99
C PRO A 1117 -18.61 9.64 -36.57
N LEU A 1118 -18.60 10.11 -35.32
CA LEU A 1118 -19.70 10.85 -34.69
C LEU A 1118 -19.11 12.01 -33.90
N THR A 1119 -19.76 13.18 -33.93
CA THR A 1119 -19.35 14.35 -33.15
C THR A 1119 -20.40 14.69 -32.11
N LEU A 1120 -20.03 14.74 -30.83
CA LEU A 1120 -20.87 15.37 -29.82
C LEU A 1120 -20.69 16.88 -29.92
N GLN A 1121 -21.80 17.62 -29.84
CA GLN A 1121 -21.83 19.08 -29.92
C GLN A 1121 -22.62 19.66 -28.74
N TRP A 1122 -22.17 20.82 -28.23
CA TRP A 1122 -22.83 21.59 -27.18
C TRP A 1122 -22.75 23.08 -27.47
N ALA A 1123 -23.88 23.81 -27.52
CA ALA A 1123 -23.88 25.26 -27.67
C ALA A 1123 -23.53 25.96 -26.35
N THR A 1124 -24.09 25.46 -25.25
CA THR A 1124 -23.94 26.00 -23.89
C THR A 1124 -23.32 24.99 -22.92
N TYR A 1125 -22.72 25.50 -21.84
CA TYR A 1125 -22.28 24.67 -20.71
C TYR A 1125 -23.44 23.86 -20.12
N TYR A 1126 -24.68 24.34 -20.25
CA TYR A 1126 -25.88 23.65 -19.78
C TYR A 1126 -26.23 22.44 -20.64
N ASP A 1127 -26.04 22.49 -21.95
CA ASP A 1127 -26.26 21.33 -22.84
C ASP A 1127 -25.29 20.20 -22.49
N ALA A 1128 -24.03 20.53 -22.24
CA ALA A 1128 -23.02 19.57 -21.80
C ALA A 1128 -23.38 18.97 -20.42
N ALA A 1129 -23.83 19.79 -19.46
CA ALA A 1129 -24.24 19.33 -18.14
C ALA A 1129 -25.54 18.51 -18.13
N ASP A 1130 -26.49 18.84 -19.01
CA ASP A 1130 -27.71 18.07 -19.22
C ASP A 1130 -27.40 16.71 -19.86
N GLN A 1131 -26.55 16.69 -20.89
CA GLN A 1131 -26.07 15.47 -21.53
C GLN A 1131 -25.25 14.58 -20.59
N ALA A 1132 -24.44 15.17 -19.69
CA ALA A 1132 -23.77 14.44 -18.61
C ALA A 1132 -24.77 13.74 -17.67
N GLY A 1133 -25.96 14.30 -17.48
CA GLY A 1133 -27.09 13.65 -16.80
C GLY A 1133 -27.74 12.53 -17.61
N ILE A 1134 -28.21 12.85 -18.82
CA ILE A 1134 -28.87 11.92 -19.76
C ILE A 1134 -28.05 10.65 -19.98
N SER A 1135 -26.73 10.79 -20.11
CA SER A 1135 -25.79 9.69 -20.29
C SER A 1135 -25.87 8.61 -19.21
N ARG A 1136 -26.27 8.96 -17.98
CA ARG A 1136 -26.38 8.01 -16.86
C ARG A 1136 -27.60 7.09 -16.99
N ILE A 1137 -28.60 7.53 -17.77
CA ILE A 1137 -29.83 6.79 -18.05
C ILE A 1137 -29.58 5.82 -19.21
N TYR A 1138 -28.90 6.26 -20.29
CA TYR A 1138 -28.42 5.35 -21.34
C TYR A 1138 -27.40 4.33 -20.81
N GLY A 1139 -26.49 4.77 -19.93
CA GLY A 1139 -25.57 3.88 -19.19
C GLY A 1139 -26.25 2.99 -18.15
N GLY A 1140 -27.58 3.06 -17.98
CA GLY A 1140 -28.39 2.18 -17.14
C GLY A 1140 -28.22 2.33 -15.61
N ILE A 1141 -27.47 3.32 -15.12
CA ILE A 1141 -27.10 3.41 -13.69
C ILE A 1141 -27.92 4.42 -12.87
N HIS A 1142 -28.70 5.28 -13.51
CA HIS A 1142 -29.60 6.24 -12.86
C HIS A 1142 -30.96 6.33 -13.56
N ILE A 1143 -32.00 6.68 -12.81
CA ILE A 1143 -33.36 6.97 -13.32
C ILE A 1143 -33.52 8.49 -13.60
N PRO A 1144 -34.51 8.92 -14.41
CA PRO A 1144 -34.72 10.35 -14.71
C PRO A 1144 -34.88 11.24 -13.46
N ALA A 1145 -35.51 10.72 -12.40
CA ALA A 1145 -35.68 11.46 -11.15
C ALA A 1145 -34.36 11.79 -10.43
N ASP A 1146 -33.36 10.89 -10.47
CA ASP A 1146 -32.02 11.11 -9.90
C ASP A 1146 -31.31 12.26 -10.62
N ASP A 1147 -31.42 12.28 -11.94
CA ASP A 1147 -30.82 13.26 -12.84
C ASP A 1147 -31.45 14.64 -12.66
N PHE A 1148 -32.78 14.74 -12.85
CA PHE A 1148 -33.51 16.00 -12.77
C PHE A 1148 -33.40 16.68 -11.40
N ALA A 1149 -33.41 15.91 -10.31
CA ALA A 1149 -33.13 16.44 -8.97
C ALA A 1149 -31.68 16.92 -8.85
N GLY A 1150 -30.71 16.12 -9.30
CA GLY A 1150 -29.29 16.46 -9.30
C GLY A 1150 -28.99 17.76 -10.05
N ARG A 1151 -29.55 17.96 -11.25
CA ARG A 1151 -29.37 19.23 -12.00
C ARG A 1151 -29.92 20.44 -11.25
N ARG A 1152 -31.12 20.35 -10.66
CA ARG A 1152 -31.71 21.45 -9.85
C ARG A 1152 -30.85 21.80 -8.64
N ILE A 1153 -30.31 20.80 -7.94
CA ILE A 1153 -29.39 21.01 -6.81
C ILE A 1153 -28.08 21.64 -7.29
N GLY A 1154 -27.47 21.09 -8.36
CA GLY A 1154 -26.23 21.62 -8.94
C GLY A 1154 -26.37 23.07 -9.40
N SER A 1155 -27.50 23.44 -10.01
CA SER A 1155 -27.78 24.82 -10.43
C SER A 1155 -27.83 25.80 -9.25
N THR A 1156 -28.38 25.38 -8.12
CA THR A 1156 -28.38 26.16 -6.86
C THR A 1156 -26.95 26.31 -6.31
N ILE A 1157 -26.18 25.21 -6.29
CA ILE A 1157 -24.81 25.19 -5.74
C ILE A 1157 -23.86 26.07 -6.57
N GLY A 1158 -23.86 25.94 -7.90
CA GLY A 1158 -22.98 26.72 -8.77
C GLY A 1158 -23.18 28.23 -8.60
N LYS A 1159 -24.44 28.68 -8.47
CA LYS A 1159 -24.79 30.08 -8.19
C LYS A 1159 -24.31 30.55 -6.81
N GLN A 1160 -24.46 29.72 -5.77
CA GLN A 1160 -24.00 30.05 -4.42
C GLN A 1160 -22.46 30.10 -4.31
N ALA A 1161 -21.77 29.15 -4.94
CA ALA A 1161 -20.32 29.11 -5.01
C ALA A 1161 -19.76 30.30 -5.78
N TRP A 1162 -20.37 30.67 -6.92
CA TRP A 1162 -19.99 31.88 -7.66
C TRP A 1162 -20.13 33.15 -6.81
N ALA A 1163 -21.29 33.37 -6.20
CA ALA A 1163 -21.53 34.55 -5.35
C ALA A 1163 -20.67 34.61 -4.07
N LEU A 1164 -20.11 33.49 -3.61
CA LEU A 1164 -19.08 33.48 -2.57
C LEU A 1164 -17.68 33.77 -3.15
N ALA A 1165 -17.34 33.22 -4.31
CA ALA A 1165 -16.07 33.49 -4.98
C ALA A 1165 -15.91 34.97 -5.32
N GLU A 1166 -16.95 35.65 -5.82
CA GLU A 1166 -16.92 37.11 -6.06
C GLU A 1166 -16.63 37.93 -4.80
N ARG A 1167 -17.13 37.49 -3.64
CA ARG A 1167 -16.82 38.13 -2.35
C ARG A 1167 -15.37 37.92 -1.93
N TYR A 1168 -14.83 36.72 -2.13
CA TYR A 1168 -13.39 36.48 -1.96
C TYR A 1168 -12.55 37.34 -2.91
N PHE A 1169 -12.98 37.45 -4.17
CA PHE A 1169 -12.30 38.24 -5.21
C PHE A 1169 -12.30 39.75 -4.96
N SER A 1170 -13.16 40.26 -4.08
CA SER A 1170 -13.36 41.69 -3.79
C SER A 1170 -12.97 42.10 -2.37
N GLY A 1171 -12.69 41.15 -1.46
CA GLY A 1171 -12.38 41.46 -0.05
C GLY A 1171 -13.61 41.65 0.83
N THR A 1172 -14.70 40.94 0.53
CA THR A 1172 -16.00 41.06 1.22
C THR A 1172 -16.54 39.70 1.70
N ALA A 1173 -15.66 38.71 1.88
CA ALA A 1173 -16.02 37.35 2.30
C ALA A 1173 -15.86 37.10 3.81
N ARG A 1174 -15.28 38.05 4.55
CA ARG A 1174 -14.91 37.92 5.97
C ARG A 1174 -15.55 38.97 6.87
#